data_AF-A0A7Y5ESX5-F1
#
_entry.id   AF-A0A7Y5ESX5-F1
#
_cell.length_a   1.000
_cell.length_b   1.000
_cell.length_c   1.000
_cell.angle_alpha   90.00
_cell.angle_beta   90.00
_cell.angle_gamma   90.00
#
_symmetry.space_group_name_H-M   'P 1'
#
loop_
_entity.id
_entity.type
_entity.pdbx_description
1 polymer ?
#
loop_
_entity_poly.entity_id
_entity_poly.type
_entity_poly.pdbx_seq_one_letter_code
_entity_poly.pdbx_strand_id
1 'polypeptide(L)'
;MKTYFQIFFILYSLSLKSQIPDSILYNWNNNEPIEKSLPTKIINAINYGFDNAGKADNSSLLQKIIYTAKSDSQTVIVFDEGTFKFTKTIFLQSNITIEGKGAGKTILLFDNTGKGHLFDISSKQQNKFYVANSNIYKSTSNFDLDSIPLENKSYCELLINSKGLATSEWAMQSIGQIVKINSIINNSALIYGDFKHDFLISDNLRYRKITPITNVNFKFFSIHRIDKTSDQTNNFNFNYAVNCSIKGVESINCNMSHISFSKSYNCKVSDSYIHHAFEYGGGGKAYGVELSNTTSSCLIENNIFENLRHSILLQSGANGNVLTGNYSTKPYWNEGLLPQNSAGEIVLHGNYPFANLIEQNQIGNIVVDNSHGINGPDNMFLRNKVTLWGVYMNNGSGNNTHFIGNEITGILCSFAGNNNFILSNFSTNSDTITNKNFKLPSSLYFAEKPCWWPKKILFPTIGNANTFNIGNIPSSYRYNFDSLRALNSSENTFLINFTSKNKIDKNTVKFTFESNLQVNVKTVNLEIVSSNFQLWKILDENLSNEFLFQKYSFTDSLKVQNTTCFRWKIVANNNTEINSDTFCILLNTAKNFDISKDEFNVFPNPFCEKILINTSETTQVTIFDNTGKIILYKQVFAGEPNEISTLSLKKGIYLLKIGNDDKSYSRLIFKE
;
A
#
# COMPACT_ATOMS: atom_id res chain seq x y z
N MET A 1 -0.92 9.56 -67.14
CA MET A 1 -0.03 9.09 -66.06
C MET A 1 0.28 10.18 -65.00
N LYS A 2 -0.56 11.22 -64.83
CA LYS A 2 -0.38 12.28 -63.81
C LYS A 2 -1.56 12.44 -62.84
N THR A 3 -2.68 11.73 -63.06
CA THR A 3 -3.90 11.84 -62.25
C THR A 3 -4.04 10.76 -61.17
N TYR A 4 -3.24 9.68 -61.24
CA TYR A 4 -3.27 8.60 -60.24
C TYR A 4 -2.32 8.84 -59.05
N PHE A 5 -1.39 9.80 -59.14
CA PHE A 5 -0.45 10.13 -58.06
C PHE A 5 -1.01 11.10 -57.01
N GLN A 6 -2.07 11.85 -57.33
CA GLN A 6 -2.71 12.77 -56.37
C GLN A 6 -3.75 12.08 -55.46
N ILE A 7 -4.35 10.96 -55.91
CA ILE A 7 -5.31 10.21 -55.09
C ILE A 7 -4.60 9.37 -54.02
N PHE A 8 -3.35 8.95 -54.25
CA PHE A 8 -2.54 8.23 -53.25
C PHE A 8 -2.05 9.13 -52.09
N PHE A 9 -1.94 10.44 -52.30
CA PHE A 9 -1.58 11.42 -51.25
C PHE A 9 -2.78 11.92 -50.45
N ILE A 10 -4.00 11.81 -50.98
CA ILE A 10 -5.24 12.20 -50.29
C ILE A 10 -5.83 11.05 -49.44
N LEU A 11 -5.46 9.79 -49.73
CA LEU A 11 -5.88 8.63 -48.93
C LEU A 11 -4.88 8.27 -47.81
N TYR A 12 -3.66 8.82 -47.82
CA TYR A 12 -2.70 8.67 -46.70
C TYR A 12 -2.92 9.70 -45.57
N SER A 13 -3.74 10.72 -45.80
CA SER A 13 -4.09 11.73 -44.79
C SER A 13 -5.36 11.40 -43.98
N LEU A 14 -5.99 10.24 -44.20
CA LEU A 14 -7.24 9.84 -43.53
C LEU A 14 -7.12 8.59 -42.64
N SER A 15 -5.92 8.25 -42.17
CA SER A 15 -5.76 7.33 -41.03
C SER A 15 -4.74 7.81 -39.99
N LEU A 16 -4.72 9.12 -39.71
CA LEU A 16 -4.21 9.58 -38.42
C LEU A 16 -5.15 8.99 -37.35
N LYS A 17 -4.84 7.79 -36.88
CA LYS A 17 -5.28 7.39 -35.54
C LYS A 17 -4.77 8.50 -34.64
N SER A 18 -5.69 9.30 -34.14
CA SER A 18 -5.39 10.27 -33.09
C SER A 18 -4.66 9.48 -32.00
N GLN A 19 -3.40 9.82 -31.76
CA GLN A 19 -2.54 9.29 -30.71
C GLN A 19 -2.09 10.46 -29.82
N ILE A 20 -1.66 10.17 -28.60
CA ILE A 20 -1.10 11.21 -27.73
C ILE A 20 0.19 11.68 -28.41
N PRO A 21 0.41 13.00 -28.63
CA PRO A 21 1.61 13.46 -29.31
C PRO A 21 2.88 12.99 -28.60
N ASP A 22 3.85 12.46 -29.36
CA ASP A 22 5.11 11.97 -28.79
C ASP A 22 5.88 13.08 -28.05
N SER A 23 5.67 14.35 -28.43
CA SER A 23 6.29 15.53 -27.80
C SER A 23 5.88 15.76 -26.34
N ILE A 24 4.79 15.15 -25.87
CA ILE A 24 4.29 15.26 -24.49
C ILE A 24 4.38 13.92 -23.73
N LEU A 25 5.08 12.93 -24.30
CA LEU A 25 5.34 11.64 -23.69
C LEU A 25 6.78 11.57 -23.17
N TYR A 26 6.95 10.94 -22.02
CA TYR A 26 8.24 10.69 -21.41
C TYR A 26 8.41 9.20 -21.11
N ASN A 27 9.66 8.78 -20.90
CA ASN A 27 9.92 7.48 -20.29
C ASN A 27 9.70 7.57 -18.77
N TRP A 28 8.64 6.91 -18.30
CA TRP A 28 8.26 6.85 -16.88
C TRP A 28 8.80 5.59 -16.17
N ASN A 29 9.44 4.66 -16.89
CA ASN A 29 9.85 3.35 -16.33
C ASN A 29 11.01 3.42 -15.32
N ASN A 30 11.54 4.61 -15.04
CA ASN A 30 12.69 4.81 -14.14
C ASN A 30 12.29 5.22 -12.71
N ASN A 31 10.99 5.20 -12.39
CA ASN A 31 10.41 5.72 -11.15
C ASN A 31 10.30 4.69 -10.02
N GLU A 32 10.91 3.51 -10.14
CA GLU A 32 10.91 2.51 -9.07
C GLU A 32 12.26 2.46 -8.34
N PRO A 33 12.27 2.54 -6.98
CA PRO A 33 13.49 2.33 -6.20
C PRO A 33 14.12 1.00 -6.54
N ILE A 34 15.37 1.03 -7.00
CA ILE A 34 16.14 -0.19 -7.22
C ILE A 34 16.68 -0.62 -5.85
N GLU A 35 16.10 -1.67 -5.26
CA GLU A 35 16.63 -2.26 -4.03
C GLU A 35 18.08 -2.71 -4.29
N LYS A 36 19.02 -2.20 -3.48
CA LYS A 36 20.41 -2.61 -3.57
C LYS A 36 20.53 -3.98 -2.93
N SER A 37 21.01 -4.98 -3.68
CA SER A 37 21.33 -6.30 -3.15
C SER A 37 22.52 -6.21 -2.19
N LEU A 38 22.24 -5.98 -0.91
CA LEU A 38 23.21 -5.99 0.17
C LEU A 38 22.97 -7.19 1.08
N PRO A 39 24.02 -7.74 1.73
CA PRO A 39 23.85 -8.65 2.85
C PRO A 39 22.92 -8.03 3.90
N THR A 40 21.96 -8.81 4.39
CA THR A 40 20.97 -8.33 5.36
C THR A 40 21.36 -8.72 6.77
N LYS A 41 21.35 -7.76 7.70
CA LYS A 41 21.49 -7.97 9.14
C LYS A 41 20.18 -7.67 9.83
N ILE A 42 19.56 -8.69 10.41
CA ILE A 42 18.27 -8.56 11.11
C ILE A 42 18.52 -8.31 12.60
N ILE A 43 17.83 -7.32 13.15
CA ILE A 43 17.82 -6.93 14.56
C ILE A 43 16.38 -7.01 15.03
N ASN A 44 16.05 -7.95 15.91
CA ASN A 44 14.75 -8.00 16.56
C ASN A 44 14.72 -7.00 17.73
N ALA A 45 13.79 -6.07 17.74
CA ALA A 45 13.71 -4.99 18.72
C ALA A 45 13.55 -5.51 20.15
N ILE A 46 12.70 -6.53 20.38
CA ILE A 46 12.46 -7.10 21.71
C ILE A 46 13.74 -7.71 22.28
N ASN A 47 14.45 -8.49 21.46
CA ASN A 47 15.73 -9.11 21.86
C ASN A 47 16.82 -8.07 22.16
N TYR A 48 16.66 -6.84 21.69
CA TYR A 48 17.57 -5.73 21.94
C TYR A 48 17.13 -4.82 23.11
N GLY A 49 16.06 -5.18 23.81
CA GLY A 49 15.60 -4.50 25.02
C GLY A 49 14.66 -3.32 24.77
N PHE A 50 13.99 -3.26 23.61
CA PHE A 50 12.94 -2.27 23.38
C PHE A 50 11.71 -2.56 24.25
N ASP A 51 11.11 -1.50 24.79
CA ASP A 51 9.83 -1.57 25.46
C ASP A 51 8.69 -1.52 24.43
N ASN A 52 7.94 -2.62 24.32
CA ASN A 52 6.77 -2.76 23.45
C ASN A 52 5.43 -2.56 24.19
N ALA A 53 5.47 -2.18 25.47
CA ALA A 53 4.30 -1.85 26.27
C ALA A 53 3.93 -0.35 26.22
N GLY A 54 4.74 0.48 25.54
CA GLY A 54 4.53 1.92 25.38
C GLY A 54 4.81 2.73 26.65
N LYS A 55 5.53 2.16 27.62
CA LYS A 55 5.83 2.77 28.92
C LYS A 55 7.16 3.52 28.91
N ALA A 56 8.20 2.95 28.32
CA ALA A 56 9.55 3.52 28.29
C ALA A 56 9.91 4.11 26.92
N ASP A 57 10.78 5.13 26.93
CA ASP A 57 11.29 5.75 25.70
C ASP A 57 12.33 4.87 25.00
N ASN A 58 12.09 4.56 23.73
CA ASN A 58 12.98 3.75 22.89
C ASN A 58 13.93 4.59 22.01
N SER A 59 13.81 5.92 22.01
CA SER A 59 14.53 6.79 21.07
C SER A 59 16.05 6.61 21.12
N SER A 60 16.65 6.64 22.32
CA SER A 60 18.11 6.53 22.46
C SER A 60 18.65 5.17 22.01
N LEU A 61 17.87 4.10 22.26
CA LEU A 61 18.24 2.74 21.89
C LEU A 61 18.21 2.54 20.37
N LEU A 62 17.11 2.99 19.72
CA LEU A 62 16.99 2.95 18.27
C LEU A 62 18.10 3.77 17.59
N GLN A 63 18.37 4.98 18.10
CA GLN A 63 19.41 5.84 17.53
C GLN A 63 20.80 5.20 17.62
N LYS A 64 21.12 4.52 18.72
CA LYS A 64 22.38 3.78 18.88
C LYS A 64 22.51 2.66 17.86
N ILE A 65 21.45 1.87 17.65
CA ILE A 65 21.45 0.79 16.67
C ILE A 65 21.72 1.35 15.27
N ILE A 66 21.02 2.41 14.88
CA ILE A 66 21.17 3.07 13.59
C ILE A 66 22.61 3.53 13.39
N TYR A 67 23.23 4.22 14.36
CA TYR A 67 24.61 4.70 14.23
C TYR A 67 25.68 3.60 14.18
N THR A 68 25.37 2.40 14.66
CA THR A 68 26.29 1.25 14.58
C THR A 68 26.09 0.39 13.34
N ALA A 69 25.07 0.67 12.52
CA ALA A 69 24.84 -0.04 11.27
C ALA A 69 25.99 0.23 10.28
N LYS A 70 26.44 -0.83 9.60
CA LYS A 70 27.55 -0.75 8.64
C LYS A 70 27.03 -0.46 7.25
N SER A 71 27.76 0.34 6.47
CA SER A 71 27.38 0.75 5.12
C SER A 71 27.41 -0.39 4.08
N ASP A 72 28.04 -1.51 4.39
CA ASP A 72 28.19 -2.70 3.53
C ASP A 72 27.01 -3.68 3.64
N SER A 73 26.05 -3.42 4.53
CA SER A 73 24.89 -4.29 4.77
C SER A 73 23.60 -3.49 4.92
N GLN A 74 22.47 -4.12 4.62
CA GLN A 74 21.15 -3.60 5.00
C GLN A 74 20.87 -4.00 6.44
N THR A 75 20.70 -3.03 7.34
CA THR A 75 20.27 -3.31 8.72
C THR A 75 18.75 -3.24 8.80
N VAL A 76 18.10 -4.36 9.07
CA VAL A 76 16.64 -4.49 9.21
C VAL A 76 16.30 -4.58 10.69
N ILE A 77 15.64 -3.56 11.21
CA ILE A 77 15.18 -3.47 12.59
C ILE A 77 13.70 -3.87 12.61
N VAL A 78 13.43 -5.05 13.16
CA VAL A 78 12.10 -5.66 13.20
C VAL A 78 11.47 -5.39 14.56
N PHE A 79 10.35 -4.69 14.55
CA PHE A 79 9.48 -4.44 15.69
C PHE A 79 8.36 -5.49 15.69
N ASP A 80 8.24 -6.23 16.80
CA ASP A 80 7.14 -7.18 16.96
C ASP A 80 5.81 -6.46 17.25
N GLU A 81 4.77 -7.21 17.57
CA GLU A 81 3.49 -6.66 18.01
C GLU A 81 3.67 -5.87 19.33
N GLY A 82 3.02 -4.70 19.41
CA GLY A 82 3.06 -3.83 20.58
C GLY A 82 3.15 -2.36 20.23
N THR A 83 3.27 -1.53 21.28
CA THR A 83 3.42 -0.09 21.18
C THR A 83 4.81 0.32 21.64
N PHE A 84 5.56 1.01 20.79
CA PHE A 84 6.91 1.48 21.06
C PHE A 84 6.88 3.00 21.16
N LYS A 85 7.15 3.52 22.36
CA LYS A 85 7.16 4.97 22.60
C LYS A 85 8.51 5.58 22.20
N PHE A 86 8.45 6.74 21.55
CA PHE A 86 9.59 7.57 21.17
C PHE A 86 9.33 9.02 21.58
N THR A 87 10.36 9.68 22.12
CA THR A 87 10.26 11.06 22.60
C THR A 87 11.21 12.04 21.90
N LYS A 88 11.91 11.55 20.86
CA LYS A 88 12.87 12.33 20.08
C LYS A 88 12.80 11.93 18.60
N THR A 89 13.14 12.88 17.74
CA THR A 89 13.45 12.62 16.32
C THR A 89 14.48 11.51 16.19
N ILE A 90 14.23 10.58 15.27
CA ILE A 90 15.13 9.50 14.91
C ILE A 90 15.81 9.87 13.59
N PHE A 91 17.13 10.03 13.62
CA PHE A 91 17.93 10.36 12.45
C PHE A 91 18.42 9.09 11.78
N LEU A 92 18.07 8.92 10.51
CA LEU A 92 18.44 7.75 9.71
C LEU A 92 19.75 7.98 8.97
N GLN A 93 20.43 6.88 8.67
CA GLN A 93 21.51 6.83 7.68
C GLN A 93 21.16 5.82 6.57
N SER A 94 22.00 5.71 5.55
CA SER A 94 21.76 4.79 4.43
C SER A 94 21.65 3.33 4.87
N ASN A 95 20.90 2.53 4.11
CA ASN A 95 20.74 1.08 4.27
C ASN A 95 20.08 0.63 5.58
N ILE A 96 19.07 1.37 6.04
CA ILE A 96 18.26 1.01 7.20
C ILE A 96 16.84 0.62 6.76
N THR A 97 16.34 -0.50 7.27
CA THR A 97 14.92 -0.86 7.19
C THR A 97 14.32 -0.85 8.58
N ILE A 98 13.19 -0.15 8.75
CA ILE A 98 12.33 -0.27 9.93
C ILE A 98 11.10 -1.08 9.51
N GLU A 99 10.87 -2.20 10.16
CA GLU A 99 9.83 -3.16 9.78
C GLU A 99 8.99 -3.56 10.99
N GLY A 100 7.66 -3.55 10.85
CA GLY A 100 6.72 -4.05 11.87
C GLY A 100 6.01 -5.33 11.44
N LYS A 101 5.01 -5.74 12.22
CA LYS A 101 4.14 -6.92 11.95
C LYS A 101 2.81 -6.56 11.29
N GLY A 102 2.65 -5.31 10.88
CA GLY A 102 1.45 -4.75 10.24
C GLY A 102 0.93 -3.51 10.97
N ALA A 103 0.21 -2.66 10.23
CA ALA A 103 -0.29 -1.37 10.76
C ALA A 103 -1.18 -1.53 12.02
N GLY A 104 -2.01 -2.57 12.05
CA GLY A 104 -2.86 -2.88 13.22
C GLY A 104 -2.15 -3.64 14.35
N LYS A 105 -0.85 -3.94 14.25
CA LYS A 105 -0.12 -4.77 15.23
C LYS A 105 1.07 -4.05 15.87
N THR A 106 1.82 -3.30 15.07
CA THR A 106 3.02 -2.59 15.53
C THR A 106 2.75 -1.10 15.47
N ILE A 107 2.75 -0.44 16.63
CA ILE A 107 2.52 1.01 16.78
C ILE A 107 3.82 1.68 17.20
N LEU A 108 4.31 2.62 16.40
CA LEU A 108 5.38 3.55 16.77
C LEU A 108 4.74 4.87 17.24
N LEU A 109 4.73 5.08 18.55
CA LEU A 109 4.08 6.22 19.19
C LEU A 109 5.09 7.32 19.47
N PHE A 110 4.95 8.46 18.80
CA PHE A 110 5.84 9.61 18.96
C PHE A 110 5.20 10.76 19.73
N ASP A 111 5.92 11.21 20.76
CA ASP A 111 5.66 12.42 21.54
C ASP A 111 6.95 13.21 21.67
N ASN A 112 7.28 14.00 20.66
CA ASN A 112 8.51 14.78 20.65
C ASN A 112 8.39 16.10 21.43
N THR A 113 7.39 16.23 22.30
CA THR A 113 7.15 17.43 23.11
C THR A 113 6.95 18.70 22.27
N GLY A 114 6.33 18.56 21.10
CA GLY A 114 6.00 19.66 20.20
C GLY A 114 7.19 20.19 19.42
N LYS A 115 8.16 19.32 19.08
CA LYS A 115 9.38 19.70 18.34
C LYS A 115 9.79 18.65 17.29
N GLY A 116 10.46 19.12 16.24
CA GLY A 116 11.18 18.26 15.29
C GLY A 116 10.31 17.36 14.41
N HIS A 117 10.98 16.67 13.49
CA HIS A 117 10.40 15.59 12.68
C HIS A 117 10.30 14.30 13.51
N LEU A 118 9.53 13.30 13.07
CA LEU A 118 9.58 11.98 13.73
C LEU A 118 10.77 11.18 13.22
N PHE A 119 10.80 10.91 11.92
CA PHE A 119 11.96 10.35 11.22
C PHE A 119 12.58 11.40 10.30
N ASP A 120 13.90 11.58 10.43
CA ASP A 120 14.68 12.51 9.60
C ASP A 120 15.70 11.74 8.75
N ILE A 121 15.54 11.86 7.43
CA ILE A 121 16.33 11.24 6.37
C ILE A 121 16.94 12.38 5.53
N SER A 122 17.78 13.19 6.17
CA SER A 122 18.41 14.36 5.55
C SER A 122 19.92 14.23 5.38
N SER A 123 20.42 14.59 4.19
CA SER A 123 21.86 14.71 3.93
C SER A 123 22.28 16.14 3.59
N LYS A 124 23.41 16.58 4.17
CA LYS A 124 24.03 17.88 3.85
C LYS A 124 24.88 17.78 2.58
N GLN A 125 24.76 18.78 1.71
CA GLN A 125 25.48 18.84 0.44
C GLN A 125 26.60 19.88 0.47
N GLN A 126 27.57 19.73 -0.43
CA GLN A 126 28.60 20.75 -0.66
C GLN A 126 28.00 21.95 -1.40
N ASN A 127 28.42 23.18 -1.05
CA ASN A 127 27.85 24.40 -1.65
C ASN A 127 28.33 24.70 -3.07
N LYS A 128 29.41 24.05 -3.54
CA LYS A 128 30.02 24.36 -4.83
C LYS A 128 29.20 23.80 -5.98
N PHE A 129 28.81 24.69 -6.89
CA PHE A 129 28.23 24.36 -8.19
C PHE A 129 29.27 24.60 -9.28
N TYR A 130 29.08 23.89 -10.40
CA TYR A 130 29.85 24.00 -11.63
C TYR A 130 28.91 24.39 -12.76
N VAL A 131 29.41 25.10 -13.78
CA VAL A 131 28.60 25.55 -14.92
C VAL A 131 28.59 24.46 -15.99
N ALA A 132 27.46 24.24 -16.66
CA ALA A 132 27.39 23.30 -17.80
C ALA A 132 28.03 23.92 -19.05
N ASN A 133 28.65 23.09 -19.91
CA ASN A 133 29.33 23.57 -21.11
C ASN A 133 28.40 23.68 -22.34
N SER A 134 27.23 23.02 -22.29
CA SER A 134 26.20 23.08 -23.31
C SER A 134 24.80 23.16 -22.71
N ASN A 135 23.84 23.66 -23.50
CA ASN A 135 22.42 23.55 -23.17
C ASN A 135 22.02 22.07 -23.10
N ILE A 136 21.09 21.78 -22.20
CA ILE A 136 20.45 20.47 -22.10
C ILE A 136 19.05 20.61 -22.67
N TYR A 137 18.67 19.71 -23.57
CA TYR A 137 17.33 19.71 -24.16
C TYR A 137 16.48 18.60 -23.57
N LYS A 138 15.18 18.84 -23.49
CA LYS A 138 14.16 17.88 -23.09
C LYS A 138 14.33 16.57 -23.89
N SER A 139 14.09 15.45 -23.21
CA SER A 139 14.15 14.08 -23.74
C SER A 139 15.55 13.59 -24.16
N THR A 140 16.63 14.36 -23.91
CA THR A 140 17.99 13.84 -24.04
C THR A 140 18.44 13.11 -22.76
N SER A 141 19.51 12.31 -22.87
CA SER A 141 20.06 11.50 -21.76
C SER A 141 21.55 11.78 -21.50
N ASN A 142 22.06 12.91 -21.95
CA ASN A 142 23.43 13.35 -21.69
C ASN A 142 23.54 14.86 -21.58
N PHE A 143 24.64 15.33 -21.00
CA PHE A 143 25.02 16.73 -20.99
C PHE A 143 26.54 16.89 -20.87
N ASP A 144 27.09 17.98 -21.39
CA ASP A 144 28.52 18.22 -21.39
C ASP A 144 28.95 19.01 -20.15
N LEU A 145 30.03 18.51 -19.55
CA LEU A 145 30.64 19.01 -18.34
C LEU A 145 31.76 20.00 -18.69
N ASP A 146 31.75 21.17 -18.04
CA ASP A 146 32.88 22.12 -18.11
C ASP A 146 34.09 21.64 -17.29
N SER A 147 33.81 20.93 -16.20
CA SER A 147 34.81 20.26 -15.36
C SER A 147 34.26 18.93 -14.88
N ILE A 148 35.12 18.01 -14.41
CA ILE A 148 34.69 16.65 -14.01
C ILE A 148 34.66 16.50 -12.47
N PRO A 149 33.70 17.10 -11.73
CA PRO A 149 33.50 16.86 -10.31
C PRO A 149 32.58 15.66 -10.02
N LEU A 150 32.01 15.06 -11.09
CA LEU A 150 31.08 13.94 -11.02
C LEU A 150 31.86 12.61 -11.13
N GLU A 151 31.27 11.55 -10.58
CA GLU A 151 31.80 10.19 -10.67
C GLU A 151 30.77 9.28 -11.35
N ASN A 152 31.24 8.19 -11.97
CA ASN A 152 30.36 7.14 -12.46
C ASN A 152 29.45 6.64 -11.32
N LYS A 153 28.16 6.43 -11.61
CA LYS A 153 27.14 5.97 -10.65
C LYS A 153 26.80 6.96 -9.52
N SER A 154 27.37 8.17 -9.52
CA SER A 154 27.02 9.23 -8.57
C SER A 154 25.66 9.85 -8.90
N TYR A 155 25.17 10.68 -7.99
CA TYR A 155 23.96 11.49 -8.19
C TYR A 155 24.35 12.95 -8.42
N CYS A 156 23.60 13.61 -9.29
CA CYS A 156 23.82 14.97 -9.70
C CYS A 156 22.54 15.78 -9.51
N GLU A 157 22.67 16.97 -8.94
CA GLU A 157 21.63 17.98 -8.91
C GLU A 157 21.95 19.04 -9.96
N LEU A 158 21.06 19.23 -10.92
CA LEU A 158 21.07 20.33 -11.88
C LEU A 158 20.09 21.40 -11.43
N LEU A 159 20.47 22.66 -11.57
CA LEU A 159 19.61 23.81 -11.28
C LEU A 159 19.78 24.89 -12.35
N ILE A 160 18.71 25.64 -12.59
CA ILE A 160 18.72 26.90 -13.33
C ILE A 160 18.28 28.04 -12.41
N ASN A 161 18.52 29.28 -12.84
CA ASN A 161 17.97 30.47 -12.21
C ASN A 161 16.45 30.45 -12.30
N SER A 162 15.79 30.52 -11.15
CA SER A 162 14.33 30.41 -11.06
C SER A 162 13.60 31.73 -11.38
N LYS A 163 14.30 32.76 -11.86
CA LYS A 163 13.73 34.07 -12.20
C LYS A 163 12.61 33.92 -13.25
N GLY A 164 11.39 34.31 -12.87
CA GLY A 164 10.21 34.21 -13.74
C GLY A 164 9.54 32.83 -13.75
N LEU A 165 10.15 31.83 -13.11
CA LEU A 165 9.60 30.48 -12.97
C LEU A 165 9.08 30.23 -11.55
N ALA A 166 9.87 30.60 -10.53
CA ALA A 166 9.43 30.63 -9.14
C ALA A 166 9.05 32.06 -8.73
N THR A 167 8.06 32.18 -7.85
CA THR A 167 7.62 33.48 -7.31
C THR A 167 7.91 33.61 -5.82
N SER A 168 7.96 32.49 -5.11
CA SER A 168 8.20 32.48 -3.67
C SER A 168 9.69 32.43 -3.38
N GLU A 169 10.16 33.25 -2.43
CA GLU A 169 11.58 33.32 -2.03
C GLU A 169 12.15 31.94 -1.65
N TRP A 170 11.36 31.15 -0.93
CA TRP A 170 11.74 29.79 -0.50
C TRP A 170 11.91 28.80 -1.66
N ALA A 171 11.40 29.12 -2.86
CA ALA A 171 11.49 28.27 -4.04
C ALA A 171 12.53 28.75 -5.08
N MET A 172 13.23 29.87 -4.86
CA MET A 172 14.11 30.48 -5.88
C MET A 172 15.35 29.65 -6.29
N GLN A 173 15.62 28.52 -5.64
CA GLN A 173 16.74 27.61 -5.96
C GLN A 173 16.27 26.15 -6.08
N SER A 174 15.10 25.97 -6.68
CA SER A 174 14.38 24.69 -6.75
C SER A 174 14.07 24.22 -8.16
N ILE A 175 14.36 25.01 -9.20
CA ILE A 175 14.03 24.64 -10.58
C ILE A 175 15.22 23.96 -11.22
N GLY A 176 15.05 22.69 -11.58
CA GLY A 176 16.14 21.81 -11.96
C GLY A 176 15.71 20.35 -12.11
N GLN A 177 16.67 19.42 -12.03
CA GLN A 177 16.39 17.98 -11.98
C GLN A 177 17.50 17.25 -11.22
N ILE A 178 17.13 16.24 -10.42
CA ILE A 178 18.10 15.29 -9.86
C ILE A 178 18.18 14.08 -10.78
N VAL A 179 19.41 13.67 -11.11
CA VAL A 179 19.69 12.56 -12.02
C VAL A 179 20.76 11.64 -11.45
N LYS A 180 20.73 10.38 -11.86
CA LYS A 180 21.80 9.41 -11.59
C LYS A 180 22.73 9.32 -12.79
N ILE A 181 24.04 9.47 -12.57
CA ILE A 181 25.06 9.34 -13.60
C ILE A 181 25.27 7.86 -13.94
N ASN A 182 25.13 7.49 -15.20
CA ASN A 182 25.46 6.17 -15.69
C ASN A 182 26.98 6.02 -15.90
N SER A 183 27.57 6.92 -16.69
CA SER A 183 28.99 6.96 -17.01
C SER A 183 29.40 8.37 -17.46
N ILE A 184 30.70 8.66 -17.39
CA ILE A 184 31.30 9.88 -17.93
C ILE A 184 32.31 9.47 -19.01
N ILE A 185 32.13 10.00 -20.21
CA ILE A 185 32.97 9.70 -21.39
C ILE A 185 33.31 11.04 -22.05
N ASN A 186 34.59 11.37 -22.19
CA ASN A 186 35.06 12.59 -22.87
C ASN A 186 34.33 13.87 -22.41
N ASN A 187 34.25 14.10 -21.10
CA ASN A 187 33.50 15.20 -20.47
C ASN A 187 31.98 15.21 -20.70
N SER A 188 31.40 14.18 -21.31
CA SER A 188 29.94 14.04 -21.41
C SER A 188 29.42 13.08 -20.35
N ALA A 189 28.47 13.53 -19.55
CA ALA A 189 27.82 12.72 -18.52
C ALA A 189 26.56 12.07 -19.10
N LEU A 190 26.56 10.74 -19.21
CA LEU A 190 25.38 9.94 -19.55
C LEU A 190 24.56 9.69 -18.28
N ILE A 191 23.25 9.89 -18.33
CA ILE A 191 22.35 9.68 -17.18
C ILE A 191 21.50 8.42 -17.33
N TYR A 192 20.95 7.94 -16.21
CA TYR A 192 19.81 7.03 -16.24
C TYR A 192 18.52 7.84 -16.47
N GLY A 193 17.78 7.51 -17.52
CA GLY A 193 16.57 8.22 -17.92
C GLY A 193 16.85 9.42 -18.83
N ASP A 194 15.98 10.42 -18.77
CA ASP A 194 15.94 11.57 -19.67
C ASP A 194 15.65 12.87 -18.91
N PHE A 195 16.05 14.00 -19.52
CA PHE A 195 15.74 15.32 -19.01
C PHE A 195 14.29 15.69 -19.29
N LYS A 196 13.60 16.20 -18.26
CA LYS A 196 12.17 16.49 -18.31
C LYS A 196 11.84 17.90 -18.82
N HIS A 197 12.87 18.76 -18.94
CA HIS A 197 12.77 20.12 -19.42
C HIS A 197 14.04 20.53 -20.16
N ASP A 198 13.97 21.63 -20.91
CA ASP A 198 15.15 22.31 -21.41
C ASP A 198 15.84 23.04 -20.26
N PHE A 199 17.15 22.89 -20.14
CA PHE A 199 17.98 23.64 -19.19
C PHE A 199 19.03 24.41 -19.97
N LEU A 200 18.92 25.74 -19.98
CA LEU A 200 19.73 26.60 -20.83
C LEU A 200 20.86 27.27 -20.04
N ILE A 201 22.02 27.44 -20.68
CA ILE A 201 23.15 28.20 -20.10
C ILE A 201 22.74 29.66 -19.84
N SER A 202 21.88 30.24 -20.68
CA SER A 202 21.32 31.59 -20.48
C SER A 202 20.58 31.74 -19.16
N ASP A 203 20.05 30.65 -18.62
CA ASP A 203 19.38 30.61 -17.33
C ASP A 203 20.32 30.22 -16.19
N ASN A 204 21.65 30.35 -16.38
CA ASN A 204 22.66 29.97 -15.39
C ASN A 204 22.56 28.48 -15.00
N LEU A 205 22.49 27.60 -16.01
CA LEU A 205 22.53 26.15 -15.82
C LEU A 205 23.81 25.74 -15.08
N ARG A 206 23.61 25.12 -13.93
CA ARG A 206 24.67 24.67 -13.04
C ARG A 206 24.38 23.29 -12.48
N TYR A 207 25.44 22.56 -12.13
CA TYR A 207 25.34 21.21 -11.57
C TYR A 207 26.28 21.00 -10.39
N ARG A 208 25.97 20.01 -9.56
CA ARG A 208 26.90 19.49 -8.55
C ARG A 208 26.65 18.01 -8.26
N LYS A 209 27.70 17.33 -7.81
CA LYS A 209 27.55 16.02 -7.17
C LYS A 209 26.77 16.18 -5.86
N ILE A 210 25.83 15.29 -5.61
CA ILE A 210 25.15 15.16 -4.31
C ILE A 210 25.49 13.82 -3.65
N THR A 211 25.51 13.81 -2.34
CA THR A 211 25.71 12.63 -1.50
C THR A 211 24.43 12.37 -0.72
N PRO A 212 23.46 11.64 -1.29
CA PRO A 212 22.18 11.41 -0.63
C PRO A 212 22.25 10.32 0.46
N ILE A 213 21.27 10.32 1.36
CA ILE A 213 20.95 9.11 2.13
C ILE A 213 20.20 8.14 1.21
N THR A 214 20.59 6.87 1.20
CA THR A 214 20.06 5.89 0.23
C THR A 214 19.49 4.64 0.88
N ASN A 215 18.48 4.04 0.25
CA ASN A 215 17.99 2.70 0.62
C ASN A 215 17.46 2.61 2.07
N VAL A 216 16.71 3.63 2.49
CA VAL A 216 15.96 3.64 3.75
C VAL A 216 14.54 3.17 3.48
N ASN A 217 14.07 2.17 4.21
CA ASN A 217 12.78 1.53 3.97
C ASN A 217 11.94 1.45 5.26
N PHE A 218 10.66 1.80 5.17
CA PHE A 218 9.69 1.69 6.26
C PHE A 218 8.58 0.74 5.84
N LYS A 219 8.32 -0.29 6.64
CA LYS A 219 7.46 -1.42 6.24
C LYS A 219 6.52 -1.85 7.37
N PHE A 220 5.21 -1.88 7.11
CA PHE A 220 4.23 -2.65 7.89
C PHE A 220 4.11 -2.28 9.38
N PHE A 221 3.85 -1.01 9.69
CA PHE A 221 3.54 -0.54 11.04
C PHE A 221 2.65 0.70 10.98
N SER A 222 2.06 1.09 12.10
CA SER A 222 1.42 2.39 12.27
C SER A 222 2.36 3.35 12.98
N ILE A 223 2.37 4.61 12.55
CA ILE A 223 3.07 5.71 13.22
C ILE A 223 2.04 6.73 13.71
N HIS A 224 2.07 6.98 15.02
CA HIS A 224 1.14 7.87 15.69
C HIS A 224 1.91 9.07 16.19
N ARG A 225 1.59 10.25 15.65
CA ARG A 225 2.03 11.49 16.26
C ARG A 225 0.99 11.97 17.26
N ILE A 226 1.40 12.20 18.51
CA ILE A 226 0.48 12.70 19.54
C ILE A 226 0.79 14.14 19.97
N ASP A 227 1.92 14.71 19.54
CA ASP A 227 2.31 16.08 19.83
C ASP A 227 2.12 17.03 18.62
N LYS A 228 1.61 18.22 18.91
CA LYS A 228 1.49 19.32 17.96
C LYS A 228 2.73 20.23 18.02
N THR A 229 3.24 20.67 16.88
CA THR A 229 4.33 21.67 16.77
C THR A 229 3.82 23.05 16.38
N SER A 230 4.55 24.09 16.79
CA SER A 230 4.45 25.42 16.18
C SER A 230 5.05 25.44 14.78
N ASP A 231 6.17 24.75 14.59
CA ASP A 231 6.91 24.70 13.33
C ASP A 231 6.29 23.72 12.34
N GLN A 232 6.60 23.92 11.06
CA GLN A 232 6.28 22.96 10.01
C GLN A 232 7.16 21.72 10.14
N THR A 233 6.62 20.66 10.75
CA THR A 233 7.35 19.40 10.88
C THR A 233 6.58 18.20 10.35
N ASN A 234 7.35 17.33 9.69
CA ASN A 234 6.88 16.13 9.03
C ASN A 234 7.00 14.86 9.89
N ASN A 235 6.16 13.87 9.62
CA ASN A 235 6.34 12.54 10.22
C ASN A 235 7.53 11.82 9.59
N PHE A 236 7.65 11.85 8.26
CA PHE A 236 8.82 11.39 7.53
C PHE A 236 9.39 12.54 6.71
N ASN A 237 10.59 12.98 7.06
CA ASN A 237 11.29 14.06 6.37
C ASN A 237 12.42 13.49 5.50
N PHE A 238 12.28 13.54 4.17
CA PHE A 238 13.31 13.12 3.22
C PHE A 238 13.89 14.34 2.51
N ASN A 239 15.19 14.59 2.73
CA ASN A 239 15.89 15.70 2.10
C ASN A 239 17.24 15.24 1.54
N TYR A 240 17.40 15.25 0.22
CA TYR A 240 18.48 14.52 -0.45
C TYR A 240 18.46 13.03 -0.09
N ALA A 241 17.30 12.40 -0.23
CA ALA A 241 17.14 10.95 -0.09
C ALA A 241 16.96 10.29 -1.46
N VAL A 242 17.49 9.08 -1.63
CA VAL A 242 17.39 8.34 -2.89
C VAL A 242 17.07 6.87 -2.69
N ASN A 243 16.23 6.29 -3.55
CA ASN A 243 15.84 4.88 -3.48
C ASN A 243 15.30 4.50 -2.09
N CYS A 244 14.49 5.38 -1.49
CA CYS A 244 13.87 5.12 -0.18
C CYS A 244 12.40 4.73 -0.39
N SER A 245 11.85 3.92 0.52
CA SER A 245 10.45 3.48 0.41
C SER A 245 9.67 3.54 1.72
N ILE A 246 8.38 3.84 1.60
CA ILE A 246 7.37 3.64 2.64
C ILE A 246 6.33 2.69 2.06
N LYS A 247 6.14 1.52 2.68
CA LYS A 247 5.24 0.50 2.19
C LYS A 247 4.37 -0.05 3.32
N GLY A 248 3.05 -0.02 3.13
CA GLY A 248 2.14 -0.63 4.08
C GLY A 248 2.15 0.04 5.46
N VAL A 249 2.42 1.35 5.49
CA VAL A 249 2.47 2.13 6.73
C VAL A 249 1.14 2.85 6.92
N GLU A 250 0.63 2.84 8.14
CA GLU A 250 -0.45 3.75 8.56
C GLU A 250 0.17 4.98 9.24
N SER A 251 -0.16 6.19 8.81
CA SER A 251 0.34 7.42 9.42
C SER A 251 -0.81 8.26 9.92
N ILE A 252 -0.83 8.50 11.24
CA ILE A 252 -1.93 9.16 11.94
C ILE A 252 -1.47 10.49 12.52
N ASN A 253 -2.17 11.56 12.13
CA ASN A 253 -1.90 12.95 12.46
C ASN A 253 -0.53 13.44 11.97
N CYS A 254 -0.52 14.58 11.29
CA CYS A 254 0.69 15.35 11.01
C CYS A 254 0.52 16.81 11.46
N ASN A 255 1.65 17.52 11.54
CA ASN A 255 1.65 18.97 11.72
C ASN A 255 1.68 19.70 10.37
N MET A 256 2.70 19.41 9.54
CA MET A 256 2.75 19.87 8.15
C MET A 256 2.36 18.74 7.20
N SER A 257 3.28 17.78 6.99
CA SER A 257 3.10 16.65 6.08
C SER A 257 3.28 15.33 6.82
N HIS A 258 2.57 14.28 6.41
CA HIS A 258 2.95 12.93 6.83
C HIS A 258 4.29 12.56 6.19
N ILE A 259 4.42 12.76 4.88
CA ILE A 259 5.63 12.41 4.13
C ILE A 259 6.03 13.62 3.29
N SER A 260 7.26 14.09 3.46
CA SER A 260 7.83 15.17 2.64
C SER A 260 9.08 14.68 1.93
N PHE A 261 9.07 14.78 0.60
CA PHE A 261 10.25 14.60 -0.25
C PHE A 261 10.66 15.97 -0.78
N SER A 262 11.83 16.43 -0.34
CA SER A 262 12.51 17.61 -0.84
C SER A 262 13.83 17.18 -1.47
N LYS A 263 14.14 17.65 -2.68
CA LYS A 263 15.40 17.33 -3.37
C LYS A 263 15.74 15.84 -3.35
N SER A 264 14.72 15.00 -3.46
CA SER A 264 14.86 13.54 -3.37
C SER A 264 14.64 12.90 -4.73
N TYR A 265 15.17 11.70 -4.93
CA TYR A 265 15.13 11.04 -6.23
C TYR A 265 14.78 9.56 -6.13
N ASN A 266 13.84 9.12 -6.96
CA ASN A 266 13.46 7.71 -7.07
C ASN A 266 13.03 7.10 -5.71
N CYS A 267 12.17 7.81 -4.98
CA CYS A 267 11.56 7.32 -3.74
C CYS A 267 10.13 6.81 -3.99
N LYS A 268 9.66 5.89 -3.15
CA LYS A 268 8.34 5.25 -3.30
C LYS A 268 7.48 5.34 -2.04
N VAL A 269 6.21 5.66 -2.21
CA VAL A 269 5.19 5.47 -1.17
C VAL A 269 4.14 4.55 -1.76
N SER A 270 3.99 3.36 -1.19
CA SER A 270 3.00 2.40 -1.68
C SER A 270 2.16 1.79 -0.58
N ASP A 271 0.95 1.40 -0.97
CA ASP A 271 0.11 0.51 -0.18
C ASP A 271 -0.22 1.03 1.24
N SER A 272 -0.09 2.33 1.46
CA SER A 272 -0.11 2.97 2.78
C SER A 272 -1.43 3.68 3.04
N TYR A 273 -1.73 3.94 4.30
CA TYR A 273 -2.92 4.67 4.73
C TYR A 273 -2.52 5.92 5.53
N ILE A 274 -2.82 7.09 4.98
CA ILE A 274 -2.28 8.36 5.46
C ILE A 274 -3.44 9.29 5.78
N HIS A 275 -3.60 9.67 7.05
CA HIS A 275 -4.82 10.36 7.45
C HIS A 275 -4.70 11.24 8.67
N HIS A 276 -5.57 12.26 8.66
CA HIS A 276 -5.77 13.24 9.72
C HIS A 276 -4.57 14.14 10.00
N ALA A 277 -4.84 15.29 10.61
CA ALA A 277 -3.83 16.25 11.03
C ALA A 277 -4.30 17.01 12.26
N PHE A 278 -3.38 17.68 12.95
CA PHE A 278 -3.74 18.54 14.08
C PHE A 278 -4.41 19.84 13.65
N GLU A 279 -4.13 20.30 12.43
CA GLU A 279 -4.66 21.53 11.86
C GLU A 279 -4.85 21.38 10.36
N TYR A 280 -5.77 22.17 9.80
CA TYR A 280 -6.22 22.08 8.40
C TYR A 280 -6.25 23.45 7.71
N GLY A 281 -5.52 24.40 8.30
CA GLY A 281 -5.50 25.79 7.89
C GLY A 281 -4.31 26.13 7.01
N GLY A 282 -4.11 27.43 6.79
CA GLY A 282 -3.08 27.93 5.89
C GLY A 282 -1.67 27.70 6.46
N GLY A 283 -0.66 27.88 5.61
CA GLY A 283 0.73 27.80 6.06
C GLY A 283 1.26 26.38 6.20
N GLY A 284 0.93 25.48 5.28
CA GLY A 284 1.54 24.16 5.22
C GLY A 284 1.01 23.19 6.26
N LYS A 285 -0.26 22.77 6.15
CA LYS A 285 -0.93 21.89 7.11
C LYS A 285 -1.68 20.76 6.42
N ALA A 286 -1.74 19.61 7.07
CA ALA A 286 -2.51 18.44 6.65
C ALA A 286 -2.18 17.93 5.24
N TYR A 287 -0.89 17.79 4.92
CA TYR A 287 -0.42 17.20 3.67
C TYR A 287 -0.17 15.70 3.84
N GLY A 288 -0.67 14.87 2.92
CA GLY A 288 -0.36 13.44 2.91
C GLY A 288 1.06 13.21 2.43
N VAL A 289 1.30 13.44 1.14
CA VAL A 289 2.62 13.41 0.51
C VAL A 289 2.92 14.76 -0.12
N GLU A 290 4.05 15.36 0.25
CA GLU A 290 4.59 16.56 -0.40
C GLU A 290 5.78 16.17 -1.29
N LEU A 291 5.74 16.58 -2.56
CA LEU A 291 6.84 16.53 -3.51
C LEU A 291 7.27 17.97 -3.80
N SER A 292 8.45 18.35 -3.34
CA SER A 292 8.94 19.73 -3.50
C SER A 292 10.42 19.79 -3.83
N ASN A 293 10.88 20.97 -4.20
CA ASN A 293 12.28 21.32 -4.42
C ASN A 293 12.99 20.34 -5.36
N THR A 294 12.71 20.37 -6.66
CA THR A 294 13.41 19.50 -7.63
C THR A 294 13.27 17.98 -7.35
N THR A 295 12.29 17.56 -6.55
CA THR A 295 12.09 16.12 -6.31
C THR A 295 11.72 15.44 -7.62
N SER A 296 12.52 14.42 -7.97
CA SER A 296 12.54 13.84 -9.30
C SER A 296 12.29 12.34 -9.29
N SER A 297 11.46 11.87 -10.22
CA SER A 297 11.28 10.44 -10.48
C SER A 297 10.74 9.61 -9.31
N CYS A 298 9.98 10.18 -8.37
CA CYS A 298 9.34 9.41 -7.30
C CYS A 298 8.05 8.71 -7.78
N LEU A 299 7.62 7.69 -7.04
CA LEU A 299 6.40 6.91 -7.30
C LEU A 299 5.50 6.89 -6.07
N ILE A 300 4.31 7.45 -6.19
CA ILE A 300 3.27 7.42 -5.16
C ILE A 300 2.15 6.54 -5.71
N GLU A 301 2.08 5.29 -5.26
CA GLU A 301 1.15 4.32 -5.83
C GLU A 301 0.26 3.60 -4.83
N ASN A 302 -0.98 3.33 -5.23
CA ASN A 302 -1.85 2.44 -4.50
C ASN A 302 -2.01 2.83 -3.00
N ASN A 303 -2.05 4.12 -2.67
CA ASN A 303 -2.25 4.60 -1.29
C ASN A 303 -3.69 5.01 -1.03
N ILE A 304 -4.06 5.11 0.25
CA ILE A 304 -5.32 5.66 0.74
C ILE A 304 -5.04 6.91 1.55
N PHE A 305 -5.73 8.00 1.21
CA PHE A 305 -5.69 9.26 1.92
C PHE A 305 -7.07 9.58 2.50
N GLU A 306 -7.14 10.03 3.76
CA GLU A 306 -8.41 10.41 4.37
C GLU A 306 -8.27 11.64 5.27
N ASN A 307 -9.22 12.57 5.17
CA ASN A 307 -9.34 13.71 6.07
C ASN A 307 -8.04 14.53 6.13
N LEU A 308 -7.63 15.04 4.97
CA LEU A 308 -6.44 15.86 4.74
C LEU A 308 -6.83 17.11 3.94
N ARG A 309 -6.01 18.16 4.03
CA ARG A 309 -6.14 19.36 3.19
C ARG A 309 -5.70 19.04 1.77
N HIS A 310 -4.49 18.51 1.62
CA HIS A 310 -3.95 18.03 0.35
C HIS A 310 -3.43 16.61 0.52
N SER A 311 -3.96 15.67 -0.25
CA SER A 311 -3.52 14.27 -0.19
C SER A 311 -2.15 14.12 -0.79
N ILE A 312 -1.94 14.70 -1.98
CA ILE A 312 -0.64 14.76 -2.64
C ILE A 312 -0.45 16.15 -3.23
N LEU A 313 0.65 16.82 -2.86
CA LEU A 313 0.97 18.18 -3.29
C LEU A 313 2.30 18.20 -4.02
N LEU A 314 2.34 18.87 -5.17
CA LEU A 314 3.54 19.11 -5.97
C LEU A 314 3.79 20.61 -6.10
N GLN A 315 5.03 21.02 -5.84
CA GLN A 315 5.44 22.42 -5.93
C GLN A 315 6.95 22.54 -6.17
N SER A 316 7.43 23.76 -6.43
CA SER A 316 8.86 24.09 -6.31
C SER A 316 9.74 23.18 -7.18
N GLY A 317 9.45 23.13 -8.47
CA GLY A 317 10.23 22.36 -9.45
C GLY A 317 10.11 20.83 -9.35
N ALA A 318 9.17 20.28 -8.59
CA ALA A 318 8.92 18.83 -8.57
C ALA A 318 8.61 18.32 -10.00
N ASN A 319 9.33 17.27 -10.43
CA ASN A 319 9.27 16.82 -11.82
C ASN A 319 9.47 15.32 -12.01
N GLY A 320 8.99 14.79 -13.13
CA GLY A 320 9.17 13.38 -13.48
C GLY A 320 8.49 12.41 -12.52
N ASN A 321 7.67 12.85 -11.57
CA ASN A 321 7.05 11.98 -10.57
C ASN A 321 5.81 11.28 -11.13
N VAL A 322 5.51 10.09 -10.63
CA VAL A 322 4.34 9.29 -11.00
C VAL A 322 3.42 9.11 -9.80
N LEU A 323 2.14 9.45 -9.98
CA LEU A 323 1.09 9.35 -8.99
C LEU A 323 0.00 8.44 -9.56
N THR A 324 -0.07 7.18 -9.11
CA THR A 324 -0.92 6.18 -9.75
C THR A 324 -1.76 5.32 -8.80
N GLY A 325 -3.03 5.11 -9.12
CA GLY A 325 -3.87 4.20 -8.34
C GLY A 325 -4.13 4.65 -6.89
N ASN A 326 -3.95 5.94 -6.55
CA ASN A 326 -4.22 6.44 -5.21
C ASN A 326 -5.70 6.76 -5.04
N TYR A 327 -6.22 6.46 -3.85
CA TYR A 327 -7.58 6.81 -3.44
C TYR A 327 -7.52 7.91 -2.38
N SER A 328 -8.35 8.95 -2.54
CA SER A 328 -8.54 9.97 -1.51
C SER A 328 -10.01 10.23 -1.24
N THR A 329 -10.32 10.57 0.00
CA THR A 329 -11.67 10.86 0.46
C THR A 329 -11.70 11.81 1.65
N LYS A 330 -12.85 12.46 1.84
CA LYS A 330 -13.09 13.47 2.88
C LYS A 330 -12.02 14.58 2.85
N PRO A 331 -11.82 15.28 1.72
CA PRO A 331 -10.99 16.48 1.72
C PRO A 331 -11.52 17.45 2.78
N TYR A 332 -10.61 18.07 3.52
CA TYR A 332 -10.98 19.00 4.58
C TYR A 332 -9.94 20.10 4.76
N TRP A 333 -10.42 21.34 4.71
CA TRP A 333 -9.71 22.53 5.15
C TRP A 333 -10.60 23.40 6.03
N ASN A 334 -10.00 24.33 6.77
CA ASN A 334 -10.74 25.33 7.53
C ASN A 334 -10.30 26.76 7.17
N GLU A 335 -10.23 27.02 5.87
CA GLU A 335 -9.81 28.30 5.30
C GLU A 335 -10.84 28.91 4.36
N GLY A 336 -10.90 30.24 4.37
CA GLY A 336 -11.57 31.03 3.35
C GLY A 336 -13.10 30.94 3.37
N LEU A 337 -13.71 31.30 2.24
CA LEU A 337 -15.17 31.37 2.05
C LEU A 337 -15.73 30.13 1.35
N LEU A 338 -14.87 29.22 0.90
CA LEU A 338 -15.26 28.03 0.16
C LEU A 338 -15.66 26.89 1.11
N PRO A 339 -16.53 25.96 0.68
CA PRO A 339 -16.93 24.83 1.51
C PRO A 339 -15.75 24.01 2.04
N GLN A 340 -15.87 23.45 3.24
CA GLN A 340 -14.76 22.75 3.89
C GLN A 340 -14.25 21.54 3.08
N ASN A 341 -15.12 20.92 2.27
CA ASN A 341 -14.80 19.78 1.43
C ASN A 341 -14.28 20.15 0.03
N SER A 342 -13.97 21.43 -0.23
CA SER A 342 -13.43 21.86 -1.52
C SER A 342 -11.90 21.95 -1.54
N ALA A 343 -11.22 21.48 -0.50
CA ALA A 343 -9.76 21.39 -0.50
C ALA A 343 -9.28 20.48 -1.64
N GLY A 344 -8.25 20.89 -2.37
CA GLY A 344 -7.68 20.09 -3.46
C GLY A 344 -6.97 18.85 -2.93
N GLU A 345 -7.28 17.65 -3.42
CA GLU A 345 -6.64 16.43 -2.94
C GLU A 345 -5.33 16.14 -3.68
N ILE A 346 -5.34 16.28 -5.01
CA ILE A 346 -4.10 16.32 -5.81
C ILE A 346 -3.92 17.75 -6.30
N VAL A 347 -2.80 18.38 -5.90
CA VAL A 347 -2.57 19.81 -6.13
C VAL A 347 -1.23 20.05 -6.83
N LEU A 348 -1.27 20.80 -7.93
CA LEU A 348 -0.10 21.52 -8.46
C LEU A 348 -0.16 22.95 -7.92
N HIS A 349 0.74 23.29 -7.00
CA HIS A 349 0.62 24.46 -6.13
C HIS A 349 1.58 25.59 -6.49
N GLY A 350 2.04 25.65 -7.75
CA GLY A 350 2.93 26.68 -8.24
C GLY A 350 4.40 26.51 -7.86
N ASN A 351 5.19 27.54 -8.14
CA ASN A 351 6.66 27.47 -8.22
C ASN A 351 7.13 26.37 -9.18
N TYR A 352 6.47 26.29 -10.33
CA TYR A 352 6.93 25.56 -11.52
C TYR A 352 7.14 24.04 -11.36
N PRO A 353 6.21 23.24 -10.81
CA PRO A 353 6.22 21.79 -11.02
C PRO A 353 5.93 21.47 -12.49
N PHE A 354 6.66 20.53 -13.10
CA PHE A 354 6.55 20.21 -14.53
C PHE A 354 6.74 18.72 -14.80
N ALA A 355 6.21 18.23 -15.92
CA ALA A 355 6.42 16.87 -16.39
C ALA A 355 6.15 15.79 -15.31
N ASN A 356 5.04 15.90 -14.58
CA ASN A 356 4.58 14.85 -13.65
C ASN A 356 3.42 14.07 -14.27
N LEU A 357 3.34 12.77 -13.99
CA LEU A 357 2.28 11.89 -14.44
C LEU A 357 1.33 11.58 -13.27
N ILE A 358 0.08 11.96 -13.44
CA ILE A 358 -1.02 11.72 -12.50
C ILE A 358 -2.03 10.84 -13.21
N GLU A 359 -2.06 9.55 -12.89
CA GLU A 359 -2.93 8.62 -13.60
C GLU A 359 -3.72 7.65 -12.71
N GLN A 360 -4.90 7.23 -13.18
CA GLN A 360 -5.67 6.15 -12.53
C GLN A 360 -5.96 6.39 -11.04
N ASN A 361 -5.99 7.64 -10.58
CA ASN A 361 -6.36 7.98 -9.20
C ASN A 361 -7.87 8.11 -9.08
N GLN A 362 -8.42 7.83 -7.91
CA GLN A 362 -9.83 8.04 -7.60
C GLN A 362 -9.94 8.99 -6.41
N ILE A 363 -10.37 10.21 -6.67
CA ILE A 363 -10.38 11.31 -5.72
C ILE A 363 -11.64 12.17 -5.89
N GLY A 364 -11.80 13.19 -5.07
CA GLY A 364 -12.83 14.20 -5.15
C GLY A 364 -12.45 15.45 -5.97
N ASN A 365 -11.25 16.01 -5.74
CA ASN A 365 -10.86 17.35 -6.23
C ASN A 365 -9.42 17.37 -6.79
N ILE A 366 -9.25 17.72 -8.07
CA ILE A 366 -7.93 18.08 -8.65
C ILE A 366 -7.84 19.60 -8.74
N VAL A 367 -6.76 20.18 -8.22
CA VAL A 367 -6.52 21.62 -8.26
C VAL A 367 -5.17 21.91 -8.92
N VAL A 368 -5.18 22.76 -9.94
CA VAL A 368 -3.97 23.31 -10.57
C VAL A 368 -4.05 24.82 -10.39
N ASP A 369 -3.35 25.31 -9.36
CA ASP A 369 -3.42 26.71 -8.95
C ASP A 369 -2.12 27.49 -9.15
N ASN A 370 -2.19 28.81 -8.98
CA ASN A 370 -1.02 29.69 -8.92
C ASN A 370 -0.89 30.44 -7.59
N SER A 371 -1.25 29.80 -6.49
CA SER A 371 -1.10 30.38 -5.14
C SER A 371 0.36 30.77 -4.86
N HIS A 372 1.30 30.02 -5.44
CA HIS A 372 2.73 30.32 -5.42
C HIS A 372 3.30 30.52 -6.84
N GLY A 373 2.52 31.13 -7.74
CA GLY A 373 2.93 31.39 -9.12
C GLY A 373 2.68 30.22 -10.07
N ILE A 374 3.20 30.32 -11.29
CA ILE A 374 2.84 29.40 -12.38
C ILE A 374 3.34 27.96 -12.12
N ASN A 375 2.59 26.98 -12.64
CA ASN A 375 3.07 25.63 -12.85
C ASN A 375 3.80 25.54 -14.20
N GLY A 376 4.77 24.64 -14.29
CA GLY A 376 5.50 24.38 -15.51
C GLY A 376 4.74 23.45 -16.45
N PRO A 377 5.28 23.21 -17.66
CA PRO A 377 4.59 22.46 -18.70
C PRO A 377 4.58 20.94 -18.45
N ASP A 378 3.85 20.24 -19.32
CA ASP A 378 3.86 18.79 -19.51
C ASP A 378 3.37 17.96 -18.30
N ASN A 379 2.70 18.57 -17.34
CA ASN A 379 1.97 17.81 -16.32
C ASN A 379 0.79 17.07 -16.98
N MET A 380 0.69 15.76 -16.74
CA MET A 380 -0.21 14.84 -17.45
C MET A 380 -1.22 14.21 -16.47
N PHE A 381 -2.50 14.51 -16.66
CA PHE A 381 -3.61 13.89 -15.94
C PHE A 381 -4.31 12.87 -16.84
N LEU A 382 -4.07 11.57 -16.60
CA LEU A 382 -4.57 10.48 -17.44
C LEU A 382 -5.51 9.53 -16.68
N ARG A 383 -6.75 9.35 -17.14
CA ARG A 383 -7.69 8.35 -16.57
C ARG A 383 -7.89 8.47 -15.06
N ASN A 384 -7.95 9.68 -14.51
CA ASN A 384 -8.34 9.89 -13.12
C ASN A 384 -9.87 9.95 -12.99
N LYS A 385 -10.41 9.43 -11.90
CA LYS A 385 -11.81 9.52 -11.52
C LYS A 385 -11.96 10.59 -10.44
N VAL A 386 -12.70 11.65 -10.73
CA VAL A 386 -12.78 12.87 -9.91
C VAL A 386 -14.24 13.15 -9.58
N THR A 387 -14.60 12.95 -8.30
CA THR A 387 -15.99 12.63 -7.92
C THR A 387 -16.73 13.67 -7.10
N LEU A 388 -16.06 14.69 -6.57
CA LEU A 388 -16.65 15.66 -5.65
C LEU A 388 -16.86 17.01 -6.34
N TRP A 389 -15.89 17.92 -6.27
CA TRP A 389 -16.00 19.20 -6.98
C TRP A 389 -15.52 19.10 -8.42
N GLY A 390 -14.57 18.20 -8.73
CA GLY A 390 -14.08 18.00 -10.09
C GLY A 390 -12.66 18.53 -10.30
N VAL A 391 -12.38 19.00 -11.50
CA VAL A 391 -11.06 19.53 -11.89
C VAL A 391 -11.14 21.05 -11.99
N TYR A 392 -10.27 21.73 -11.25
CA TYR A 392 -10.16 23.18 -11.27
C TYR A 392 -8.72 23.61 -11.58
N MET A 393 -8.51 24.07 -12.80
CA MET A 393 -7.34 24.84 -13.20
C MET A 393 -7.74 26.30 -13.38
N ASN A 394 -7.15 27.24 -12.64
CA ASN A 394 -7.51 28.67 -12.73
C ASN A 394 -6.68 29.42 -13.79
N ASN A 395 -7.15 30.60 -14.20
CA ASN A 395 -6.44 31.45 -15.15
C ASN A 395 -5.06 31.85 -14.63
N GLY A 396 -4.04 31.68 -15.48
CA GLY A 396 -2.65 31.99 -15.13
C GLY A 396 -1.96 30.92 -14.27
N SER A 397 -2.54 29.74 -14.10
CA SER A 397 -1.90 28.62 -13.37
C SER A 397 -0.82 27.91 -14.16
N GLY A 398 -0.73 28.12 -15.46
CA GLY A 398 0.27 27.48 -16.33
C GLY A 398 -0.27 27.26 -17.74
N ASN A 399 0.56 26.68 -18.59
CA ASN A 399 0.24 26.28 -19.96
C ASN A 399 0.76 24.87 -20.21
N ASN A 400 0.30 24.21 -21.27
CA ASN A 400 0.71 22.84 -21.63
C ASN A 400 0.49 21.84 -20.48
N THR A 401 -0.64 21.94 -19.77
CA THR A 401 -1.08 20.91 -18.82
C THR A 401 -2.13 20.04 -19.51
N HIS A 402 -1.94 18.73 -19.49
CA HIS A 402 -2.68 17.81 -20.35
C HIS A 402 -3.69 16.99 -19.53
N PHE A 403 -4.91 16.89 -20.04
CA PHE A 403 -6.01 16.16 -19.41
C PHE A 403 -6.57 15.16 -20.40
N ILE A 404 -6.40 13.88 -20.15
CA ILE A 404 -6.72 12.82 -21.09
C ILE A 404 -7.51 11.72 -20.41
N GLY A 405 -8.68 11.34 -20.94
CA GLY A 405 -9.39 10.14 -20.48
C GLY A 405 -9.95 10.18 -19.07
N ASN A 406 -9.98 11.34 -18.40
CA ASN A 406 -10.45 11.45 -17.02
C ASN A 406 -11.99 11.33 -16.95
N GLU A 407 -12.50 10.82 -15.84
CA GLU A 407 -13.92 10.79 -15.50
C GLU A 407 -14.20 11.84 -14.43
N ILE A 408 -14.96 12.88 -14.76
CA ILE A 408 -15.20 14.04 -13.90
C ILE A 408 -16.70 14.12 -13.63
N THR A 409 -17.15 13.70 -12.46
CA THR A 409 -18.57 13.79 -12.10
C THR A 409 -18.92 15.02 -11.30
N GLY A 410 -17.91 15.71 -10.76
CA GLY A 410 -18.07 16.98 -10.06
C GLY A 410 -18.44 18.14 -10.98
N ILE A 411 -18.90 19.23 -10.37
CA ILE A 411 -19.44 20.38 -11.12
C ILE A 411 -18.38 21.24 -11.81
N LEU A 412 -17.13 21.20 -11.36
CA LEU A 412 -16.00 21.95 -11.90
C LEU A 412 -15.28 21.11 -12.96
N CYS A 413 -15.15 21.69 -14.15
CA CYS A 413 -14.41 21.14 -15.28
C CYS A 413 -13.66 22.29 -15.97
N SER A 414 -12.69 22.88 -15.26
CA SER A 414 -11.89 24.00 -15.76
C SER A 414 -10.49 23.54 -16.14
N PHE A 415 -10.13 23.73 -17.40
CA PHE A 415 -8.82 23.43 -17.98
C PHE A 415 -8.15 24.70 -18.52
N ALA A 416 -8.16 25.78 -17.73
CA ALA A 416 -7.63 27.08 -18.11
C ALA A 416 -6.16 27.01 -18.56
N GLY A 417 -5.70 28.00 -19.33
CA GLY A 417 -4.34 28.02 -19.89
C GLY A 417 -4.30 27.66 -21.38
N ASN A 418 -3.15 27.90 -22.00
CA ASN A 418 -2.94 27.73 -23.43
C ASN A 418 -2.25 26.40 -23.74
N ASN A 419 -2.52 25.85 -24.93
CA ASN A 419 -1.89 24.63 -25.45
C ASN A 419 -2.06 23.38 -24.57
N ASN A 420 -3.06 23.38 -23.68
CA ASN A 420 -3.48 22.20 -22.96
C ASN A 420 -3.99 21.15 -23.96
N PHE A 421 -3.51 19.91 -23.83
CA PHE A 421 -3.99 18.81 -24.66
C PHE A 421 -5.13 18.12 -23.92
N ILE A 422 -6.35 18.31 -24.41
CA ILE A 422 -7.58 17.89 -23.75
C ILE A 422 -8.30 16.89 -24.64
N LEU A 423 -8.43 15.65 -24.18
CA LEU A 423 -8.92 14.56 -25.04
C LEU A 423 -9.65 13.48 -24.24
N SER A 424 -10.80 13.02 -24.74
CA SER A 424 -11.53 11.85 -24.20
C SER A 424 -11.88 11.96 -22.71
N ASN A 425 -11.97 13.17 -22.14
CA ASN A 425 -12.44 13.37 -20.78
C ASN A 425 -13.98 13.31 -20.77
N PHE A 426 -14.54 12.58 -19.82
CA PHE A 426 -15.97 12.54 -19.57
C PHE A 426 -16.32 13.52 -18.46
N SER A 427 -17.30 14.38 -18.69
CA SER A 427 -17.86 15.26 -17.66
C SER A 427 -19.38 15.21 -17.68
N THR A 428 -20.00 15.31 -16.50
CA THR A 428 -21.46 15.44 -16.33
C THR A 428 -22.00 16.77 -16.85
N ASN A 429 -21.16 17.81 -16.95
CA ASN A 429 -21.54 19.19 -17.29
C ASN A 429 -21.05 19.67 -18.66
N SER A 430 -20.27 18.87 -19.39
CA SER A 430 -19.79 19.23 -20.73
C SER A 430 -19.88 18.04 -21.68
N ASP A 431 -20.78 18.13 -22.67
CA ASP A 431 -20.93 17.14 -23.75
C ASP A 431 -19.69 17.03 -24.69
N THR A 432 -18.59 17.76 -24.42
CA THR A 432 -17.69 18.25 -25.47
C THR A 432 -16.26 17.71 -25.50
N ILE A 433 -15.95 16.51 -24.98
CA ILE A 433 -14.61 15.93 -25.21
C ILE A 433 -14.62 14.40 -25.36
N THR A 434 -15.62 13.82 -26.04
CA THR A 434 -15.65 12.37 -26.29
C THR A 434 -15.25 12.05 -27.73
N ASN A 435 -13.95 11.92 -28.02
CA ASN A 435 -13.57 11.13 -29.20
C ASN A 435 -13.65 9.65 -28.81
N LYS A 436 -14.86 9.08 -28.89
CA LYS A 436 -15.12 7.66 -28.52
C LYS A 436 -14.25 6.68 -29.32
N ASN A 437 -13.73 7.10 -30.48
CA ASN A 437 -12.91 6.29 -31.37
C ASN A 437 -11.40 6.36 -31.05
N PHE A 438 -10.98 7.14 -30.06
CA PHE A 438 -9.60 7.21 -29.62
C PHE A 438 -9.26 6.05 -28.66
N LYS A 439 -8.34 5.17 -29.06
CA LYS A 439 -7.81 4.13 -28.16
C LYS A 439 -6.77 4.75 -27.23
N LEU A 440 -7.16 5.03 -25.99
CA LEU A 440 -6.26 5.51 -24.95
C LEU A 440 -5.36 4.36 -24.45
N PRO A 441 -4.07 4.63 -24.15
CA PRO A 441 -3.22 3.63 -23.49
C PRO A 441 -3.85 3.22 -22.15
N SER A 442 -3.58 1.99 -21.72
CA SER A 442 -4.03 1.50 -20.40
C SER A 442 -3.38 2.29 -19.26
N SER A 443 -2.10 2.59 -19.43
CA SER A 443 -1.26 3.38 -18.53
C SER A 443 -0.10 3.98 -19.32
N LEU A 444 0.48 5.08 -18.84
CA LEU A 444 1.76 5.58 -19.37
C LEU A 444 2.95 5.09 -18.54
N TYR A 445 2.73 4.71 -17.29
CA TYR A 445 3.75 4.10 -16.43
C TYR A 445 3.81 2.58 -16.56
N PHE A 446 2.67 1.90 -16.49
CA PHE A 446 2.62 0.44 -16.48
C PHE A 446 2.51 -0.12 -17.90
N ALA A 447 3.55 -0.87 -18.33
CA ALA A 447 3.50 -1.63 -19.58
C ALA A 447 2.46 -2.77 -19.53
N GLU A 448 2.27 -3.36 -18.36
CA GLU A 448 1.32 -4.43 -18.08
C GLU A 448 0.56 -4.14 -16.78
N LYS A 449 -0.57 -4.82 -16.59
CA LYS A 449 -1.35 -4.71 -15.34
C LYS A 449 -0.44 -4.97 -14.11
N PRO A 450 -0.36 -4.03 -13.15
CA PRO A 450 0.56 -4.18 -12.02
C PRO A 450 0.16 -5.35 -11.11
N CYS A 451 1.14 -5.97 -10.47
CA CYS A 451 0.94 -7.19 -9.66
C CYS A 451 0.04 -6.97 -8.43
N TRP A 452 -0.04 -5.74 -7.94
CA TRP A 452 -0.94 -5.35 -6.84
C TRP A 452 -2.38 -5.07 -7.32
N TRP A 453 -2.62 -5.01 -8.63
CA TRP A 453 -3.97 -4.86 -9.19
C TRP A 453 -4.66 -6.21 -9.30
N PRO A 454 -5.80 -6.44 -8.63
CA PRO A 454 -6.47 -7.74 -8.59
C PRO A 454 -6.82 -8.26 -9.99
N LYS A 455 -6.49 -9.52 -10.29
CA LYS A 455 -6.67 -10.12 -11.63
C LYS A 455 -8.09 -9.97 -12.19
N LYS A 456 -9.11 -10.09 -11.34
CA LYS A 456 -10.55 -9.97 -11.69
C LYS A 456 -11.05 -8.54 -11.89
N ILE A 457 -10.34 -7.54 -11.39
CA ILE A 457 -10.68 -6.13 -11.63
C ILE A 457 -10.08 -5.73 -12.97
N LEU A 458 -10.89 -5.19 -13.89
CA LEU A 458 -10.42 -4.70 -15.19
C LEU A 458 -9.24 -3.72 -15.01
N PHE A 459 -8.25 -3.75 -15.91
CA PHE A 459 -7.16 -2.77 -15.92
C PHE A 459 -7.05 -2.15 -17.31
N PRO A 460 -7.19 -0.83 -17.45
CA PRO A 460 -7.58 0.15 -16.42
C PRO A 460 -9.09 0.07 -16.13
N THR A 461 -9.54 0.49 -14.94
CA THR A 461 -10.99 0.63 -14.65
C THR A 461 -11.59 1.98 -15.05
N ILE A 462 -10.77 3.01 -15.27
CA ILE A 462 -11.21 4.40 -15.47
C ILE A 462 -10.98 4.84 -16.91
N GLY A 463 -11.93 5.58 -17.48
CA GLY A 463 -11.82 6.29 -18.76
C GLY A 463 -12.34 5.51 -19.96
N ASN A 464 -12.18 6.08 -21.16
CA ASN A 464 -12.74 5.55 -22.41
C ASN A 464 -12.37 4.06 -22.64
N ALA A 465 -13.29 3.31 -23.26
CA ALA A 465 -13.47 1.86 -23.34
C ALA A 465 -14.10 1.18 -22.11
N ASN A 466 -14.28 1.90 -20.99
CA ASN A 466 -15.00 1.43 -19.81
C ASN A 466 -16.36 2.12 -19.64
N THR A 467 -17.21 1.56 -18.79
CA THR A 467 -18.47 2.23 -18.43
C THR A 467 -18.20 3.38 -17.48
N PHE A 468 -18.58 4.58 -17.90
CA PHE A 468 -18.36 5.82 -17.16
C PHE A 468 -18.81 5.72 -15.70
N ASN A 469 -17.96 6.16 -14.79
CA ASN A 469 -18.19 6.30 -13.35
C ASN A 469 -18.49 5.00 -12.59
N ILE A 470 -18.40 3.83 -13.23
CA ILE A 470 -18.63 2.54 -12.56
C ILE A 470 -17.34 1.97 -11.97
N GLY A 471 -16.23 2.09 -12.70
CA GLY A 471 -14.95 1.52 -12.30
C GLY A 471 -14.46 2.07 -10.96
N ASN A 472 -13.91 1.19 -10.12
CA ASN A 472 -13.18 1.54 -8.91
C ASN A 472 -11.77 0.97 -8.96
N ILE A 473 -10.84 1.65 -8.30
CA ILE A 473 -9.45 1.21 -8.19
C ILE A 473 -9.24 0.38 -6.92
N PRO A 474 -8.16 -0.44 -6.84
CA PRO A 474 -7.93 -1.33 -5.69
C PRO A 474 -7.86 -0.61 -4.35
N SER A 475 -7.27 0.58 -4.29
CA SER A 475 -7.19 1.41 -3.08
C SER A 475 -8.56 1.92 -2.59
N SER A 476 -9.45 2.29 -3.51
CA SER A 476 -10.84 2.64 -3.17
C SER A 476 -11.61 1.44 -2.62
N TYR A 477 -11.39 0.27 -3.21
CA TYR A 477 -11.98 -0.95 -2.70
C TYR A 477 -11.49 -1.25 -1.28
N ARG A 478 -10.17 -1.18 -1.03
CA ARG A 478 -9.58 -1.35 0.30
C ARG A 478 -10.22 -0.43 1.34
N TYR A 479 -10.41 0.84 1.01
CA TYR A 479 -11.03 1.78 1.94
C TYR A 479 -12.45 1.40 2.34
N ASN A 480 -13.27 0.96 1.38
CA ASN A 480 -14.70 0.73 1.58
C ASN A 480 -15.03 -0.63 2.21
N PHE A 481 -14.15 -1.62 2.05
CA PHE A 481 -14.47 -3.02 2.37
C PHE A 481 -13.44 -3.74 3.23
N ASP A 482 -12.29 -3.10 3.51
CA ASP A 482 -11.23 -3.70 4.32
C ASP A 482 -11.12 -3.00 5.69
N SER A 483 -10.96 -3.79 6.75
CA SER A 483 -10.63 -3.26 8.07
C SER A 483 -9.17 -2.78 8.15
N LEU A 484 -8.29 -3.30 7.29
CA LEU A 484 -6.88 -2.91 7.18
C LEU A 484 -6.68 -2.05 5.92
N ARG A 485 -6.53 -0.74 6.13
CA ARG A 485 -6.41 0.23 5.03
C ARG A 485 -4.98 0.33 4.47
N ALA A 486 -3.97 0.09 5.30
CA ALA A 486 -2.59 -0.13 4.84
C ALA A 486 -2.36 -1.63 4.59
N LEU A 487 -1.71 -1.99 3.49
CA LEU A 487 -1.42 -3.40 3.18
C LEU A 487 -0.24 -3.90 4.01
N ASN A 488 -0.38 -5.07 4.61
CA ASN A 488 0.73 -5.78 5.24
C ASN A 488 1.42 -6.71 4.23
N SER A 489 2.74 -6.96 4.32
CA SER A 489 3.41 -8.16 3.78
C SER A 489 4.60 -8.51 4.69
N SER A 490 5.20 -9.69 4.82
CA SER A 490 5.22 -10.98 4.12
C SER A 490 4.64 -12.14 4.94
N GLU A 491 4.10 -11.89 6.13
CA GLU A 491 3.40 -12.90 6.93
C GLU A 491 2.00 -12.41 7.33
N ASN A 492 1.02 -12.80 6.50
CA ASN A 492 -0.12 -13.56 6.98
C ASN A 492 -0.85 -13.01 8.22
N THR A 493 -1.60 -11.94 8.05
CA THR A 493 -2.67 -11.60 9.01
C THR A 493 -3.96 -12.30 8.56
N PHE A 494 -4.25 -13.43 9.20
CA PHE A 494 -5.48 -14.21 9.00
C PHE A 494 -6.55 -13.81 10.01
N LEU A 495 -7.71 -13.41 9.51
CA LEU A 495 -8.97 -13.62 10.23
C LEU A 495 -9.77 -14.60 9.39
N ILE A 496 -9.81 -15.85 9.81
CA ILE A 496 -10.64 -16.89 9.20
C ILE A 496 -11.83 -17.13 10.13
N ASN A 497 -13.01 -16.71 9.71
CA ASN A 497 -14.26 -17.11 10.35
C ASN A 497 -14.86 -18.26 9.55
N PHE A 498 -14.82 -19.47 10.11
CA PHE A 498 -15.44 -20.63 9.50
C PHE A 498 -16.94 -20.65 9.80
N THR A 499 -17.77 -20.62 8.76
CA THR A 499 -19.20 -20.93 8.91
C THR A 499 -19.51 -22.18 8.08
N SER A 500 -19.54 -23.35 8.70
CA SER A 500 -20.04 -24.56 8.05
C SER A 500 -21.57 -24.52 8.03
N LYS A 501 -22.17 -24.21 6.87
CA LYS A 501 -23.58 -24.53 6.63
C LYS A 501 -23.66 -25.96 6.11
N ASN A 502 -23.62 -26.92 7.02
CA ASN A 502 -23.80 -28.34 6.70
C ASN A 502 -25.23 -28.58 6.22
N LYS A 503 -25.45 -28.66 4.91
CA LYS A 503 -26.62 -29.34 4.35
C LYS A 503 -26.14 -30.70 3.86
N ILE A 504 -26.37 -31.73 4.67
CA ILE A 504 -26.06 -33.11 4.29
C ILE A 504 -27.17 -33.56 3.36
N ASP A 505 -26.89 -33.59 2.06
CA ASP A 505 -27.74 -34.27 1.08
C ASP A 505 -26.94 -35.46 0.55
N LYS A 506 -27.41 -36.69 0.81
CA LYS A 506 -26.87 -37.95 0.28
C LYS A 506 -25.32 -38.08 0.35
N ASN A 507 -24.74 -38.02 1.56
CA ASN A 507 -23.31 -38.18 1.84
C ASN A 507 -22.39 -37.13 1.20
N THR A 508 -22.94 -36.03 0.70
CA THR A 508 -22.18 -34.93 0.11
C THR A 508 -22.07 -33.80 1.11
N VAL A 509 -20.84 -33.43 1.47
CA VAL A 509 -20.58 -32.24 2.29
C VAL A 509 -20.34 -31.06 1.39
N LYS A 510 -21.05 -29.96 1.67
CA LYS A 510 -20.81 -28.64 1.09
C LYS A 510 -19.85 -27.85 1.99
N PHE A 511 -18.64 -27.61 1.51
CA PHE A 511 -17.70 -26.72 2.21
C PHE A 511 -17.96 -25.27 1.81
N THR A 512 -17.77 -24.33 2.72
CA THR A 512 -17.75 -22.89 2.41
C THR A 512 -16.56 -22.28 3.10
N PHE A 513 -15.63 -21.78 2.29
CA PHE A 513 -14.49 -20.98 2.76
C PHE A 513 -14.93 -19.53 2.86
N GLU A 514 -14.47 -18.82 3.89
CA GLU A 514 -14.68 -17.38 4.03
C GLU A 514 -13.39 -16.78 4.57
N SER A 515 -12.93 -15.70 3.96
CA SER A 515 -11.62 -15.17 4.23
C SER A 515 -11.59 -13.66 4.04
N ASN A 516 -10.94 -12.97 4.97
CA ASN A 516 -10.67 -11.53 4.93
C ASN A 516 -9.19 -11.30 4.58
N LEU A 517 -8.72 -11.89 3.48
CA LEU A 517 -7.28 -11.98 3.19
C LEU A 517 -6.75 -10.88 2.27
N GLN A 518 -5.62 -10.30 2.68
CA GLN A 518 -4.72 -9.53 1.81
C GLN A 518 -3.48 -10.35 1.45
N VAL A 519 -3.65 -11.45 0.69
CA VAL A 519 -2.50 -12.25 0.21
C VAL A 519 -2.74 -12.67 -1.23
N ASN A 520 -1.67 -12.60 -2.04
CA ASN A 520 -1.60 -13.28 -3.32
C ASN A 520 -1.52 -14.80 -3.09
N VAL A 521 -2.66 -15.47 -3.16
CA VAL A 521 -2.76 -16.92 -2.96
C VAL A 521 -2.38 -17.66 -4.24
N LYS A 522 -1.56 -18.70 -4.12
CA LYS A 522 -1.21 -19.63 -5.20
C LYS A 522 -2.23 -20.76 -5.28
N THR A 523 -2.49 -21.45 -4.16
CA THR A 523 -3.49 -22.52 -4.05
C THR A 523 -4.20 -22.49 -2.70
N VAL A 524 -5.46 -22.95 -2.68
CA VAL A 524 -6.21 -23.30 -1.46
C VAL A 524 -6.58 -24.77 -1.56
N ASN A 525 -6.08 -25.56 -0.63
CA ASN A 525 -6.28 -27.00 -0.58
C ASN A 525 -7.12 -27.35 0.65
N LEU A 526 -7.93 -28.40 0.52
CA LEU A 526 -8.57 -29.03 1.66
C LEU A 526 -7.87 -30.37 1.90
N GLU A 527 -7.24 -30.48 3.07
CA GLU A 527 -6.54 -31.69 3.49
C GLU A 527 -7.46 -32.54 4.35
N ILE A 528 -7.48 -33.85 4.09
CA ILE A 528 -8.12 -34.83 4.96
C ILE A 528 -7.13 -35.24 6.05
N VAL A 529 -7.48 -34.99 7.30
CA VAL A 529 -6.72 -35.34 8.49
C VAL A 529 -7.23 -36.69 9.02
N SER A 530 -6.97 -37.77 8.29
CA SER A 530 -7.26 -39.14 8.75
C SER A 530 -6.01 -40.01 8.73
N SER A 531 -5.89 -40.85 9.75
CA SER A 531 -4.79 -41.80 10.04
C SER A 531 -3.90 -42.17 8.84
N ASN A 532 -2.66 -41.68 8.88
CA ASN A 532 -1.50 -42.10 8.10
C ASN A 532 -1.48 -41.88 6.58
N PHE A 533 -2.45 -41.17 5.98
CA PHE A 533 -2.36 -40.74 4.58
C PHE A 533 -2.70 -39.26 4.41
N GLN A 534 -1.74 -38.46 3.94
CA GLN A 534 -1.99 -37.11 3.43
C GLN A 534 -2.60 -37.20 2.02
N LEU A 535 -3.91 -37.38 1.96
CA LEU A 535 -4.66 -37.23 0.70
C LEU A 535 -5.08 -35.75 0.57
N TRP A 536 -4.44 -35.07 -0.38
CA TRP A 536 -4.78 -33.70 -0.74
C TRP A 536 -5.87 -33.72 -1.80
N LYS A 537 -6.99 -33.04 -1.55
CA LYS A 537 -7.90 -32.67 -2.63
C LYS A 537 -7.66 -31.20 -2.95
N ILE A 538 -7.11 -30.93 -4.13
CA ILE A 538 -7.04 -29.58 -4.67
C ILE A 538 -8.48 -29.19 -5.02
N LEU A 539 -8.99 -28.20 -4.31
CA LEU A 539 -10.36 -27.73 -4.52
C LEU A 539 -10.43 -26.67 -5.61
N ASP A 540 -9.31 -26.02 -5.93
CA ASP A 540 -9.19 -25.13 -7.08
C ASP A 540 -7.71 -25.07 -7.53
N GLU A 541 -7.45 -25.35 -8.81
CA GLU A 541 -6.08 -25.42 -9.36
C GLU A 541 -5.47 -24.05 -9.68
N ASN A 542 -6.19 -22.93 -9.55
CA ASN A 542 -5.62 -21.65 -10.00
C ASN A 542 -6.22 -20.39 -9.36
N LEU A 543 -6.05 -20.22 -8.05
CA LEU A 543 -6.26 -18.91 -7.40
C LEU A 543 -5.07 -17.94 -7.58
N SER A 544 -4.11 -18.29 -8.44
CA SER A 544 -2.93 -17.49 -8.73
C SER A 544 -3.30 -16.02 -9.06
N ASN A 545 -2.87 -15.11 -8.18
CA ASN A 545 -3.08 -13.66 -8.22
C ASN A 545 -4.52 -13.19 -7.92
N GLU A 546 -5.30 -13.97 -7.18
CA GLU A 546 -6.54 -13.47 -6.57
C GLU A 546 -6.23 -12.71 -5.27
N PHE A 547 -6.31 -11.38 -5.33
CA PHE A 547 -6.51 -10.56 -4.15
C PHE A 547 -7.93 -10.82 -3.63
N LEU A 548 -8.04 -11.56 -2.53
CA LEU A 548 -9.32 -11.93 -1.91
C LEU A 548 -9.88 -10.79 -1.07
N PHE A 549 -10.36 -9.78 -1.77
CA PHE A 549 -11.04 -8.61 -1.23
C PHE A 549 -12.47 -8.90 -0.71
N GLN A 550 -12.88 -10.17 -0.67
CA GLN A 550 -14.25 -10.58 -0.40
C GLN A 550 -14.29 -11.92 0.32
N LYS A 551 -15.38 -12.13 1.08
CA LYS A 551 -15.87 -13.43 1.51
C LYS A 551 -15.93 -14.37 0.31
N TYR A 552 -14.89 -15.18 0.13
CA TYR A 552 -14.76 -16.04 -1.04
C TYR A 552 -15.38 -17.40 -0.78
N SER A 553 -16.69 -17.50 -1.00
CA SER A 553 -17.44 -18.73 -0.80
C SER A 553 -17.25 -19.70 -1.95
N PHE A 554 -16.22 -20.53 -1.84
CA PHE A 554 -16.11 -21.72 -2.67
C PHE A 554 -16.99 -22.84 -2.13
N THR A 555 -17.62 -23.59 -3.04
CA THR A 555 -18.45 -24.75 -2.75
C THR A 555 -17.89 -25.95 -3.48
N ASP A 556 -17.49 -26.97 -2.74
CA ASP A 556 -17.30 -28.31 -3.30
C ASP A 556 -18.02 -29.36 -2.49
N SER A 557 -18.22 -30.48 -3.16
CA SER A 557 -18.97 -31.66 -2.79
C SER A 557 -17.98 -32.80 -2.54
N LEU A 558 -17.86 -33.26 -1.30
CA LEU A 558 -17.03 -34.43 -0.98
C LEU A 558 -17.90 -35.55 -0.44
N LYS A 559 -17.74 -36.76 -1.01
CA LYS A 559 -18.34 -37.97 -0.47
C LYS A 559 -17.52 -38.44 0.72
N VAL A 560 -18.08 -38.31 1.91
CA VAL A 560 -17.50 -38.86 3.13
C VAL A 560 -18.27 -40.12 3.53
N GLN A 561 -17.57 -41.12 4.04
CA GLN A 561 -18.15 -42.40 4.47
C GLN A 561 -18.12 -42.57 6.00
N ASN A 562 -17.13 -41.99 6.68
CA ASN A 562 -16.92 -42.05 8.13
C ASN A 562 -16.63 -40.65 8.70
N THR A 563 -16.47 -40.55 10.03
CA THR A 563 -15.97 -39.35 10.70
C THR A 563 -14.64 -38.92 10.06
N THR A 564 -14.66 -37.77 9.38
CA THR A 564 -13.50 -37.31 8.62
C THR A 564 -13.15 -35.91 9.08
N CYS A 565 -11.90 -35.74 9.51
CA CYS A 565 -11.35 -34.44 9.87
C CYS A 565 -10.69 -33.80 8.66
N PHE A 566 -10.76 -32.48 8.60
CA PHE A 566 -10.25 -31.68 7.51
C PHE A 566 -9.50 -30.47 8.05
N ARG A 567 -8.55 -29.95 7.29
CA ARG A 567 -8.03 -28.60 7.49
C ARG A 567 -7.82 -27.92 6.14
N TRP A 568 -7.92 -26.60 6.12
CA TRP A 568 -7.56 -25.82 4.95
C TRP A 568 -6.06 -25.57 4.94
N LYS A 569 -5.44 -25.68 3.77
CA LYS A 569 -4.04 -25.30 3.52
C LYS A 569 -3.98 -24.27 2.41
N ILE A 570 -3.45 -23.11 2.70
CA ILE A 570 -3.23 -22.04 1.73
C ILE A 570 -1.74 -22.01 1.40
N VAL A 571 -1.41 -22.00 0.12
CA VAL A 571 -0.05 -21.76 -0.36
C VAL A 571 -0.02 -20.37 -0.98
N ALA A 572 0.80 -19.47 -0.47
CA ALA A 572 1.00 -18.14 -1.04
C ALA A 572 1.91 -18.19 -2.29
N ASN A 573 1.92 -17.13 -3.10
CA ASN A 573 2.75 -17.04 -4.30
C ASN A 573 4.26 -17.18 -4.03
N ASN A 574 4.73 -16.82 -2.83
CA ASN A 574 6.10 -17.03 -2.38
C ASN A 574 6.37 -18.47 -1.87
N ASN A 575 5.44 -19.40 -2.08
CA ASN A 575 5.42 -20.78 -1.59
C ASN A 575 5.33 -20.94 -0.06
N THR A 576 5.00 -19.90 0.70
CA THR A 576 4.69 -20.05 2.13
C THR A 576 3.39 -20.83 2.30
N GLU A 577 3.40 -21.83 3.18
CA GLU A 577 2.25 -22.66 3.50
C GLU A 577 1.61 -22.24 4.82
N ILE A 578 0.28 -22.17 4.85
CA ILE A 578 -0.50 -21.85 6.06
C ILE A 578 -1.64 -22.84 6.20
N ASN A 579 -1.79 -23.40 7.39
CA ASN A 579 -2.87 -24.33 7.72
C ASN A 579 -3.90 -23.68 8.66
N SER A 580 -5.18 -24.00 8.48
CA SER A 580 -6.21 -23.72 9.48
C SER A 580 -6.19 -24.71 10.63
N ASP A 581 -6.96 -24.41 11.68
CA ASP A 581 -7.40 -25.41 12.63
C ASP A 581 -8.13 -26.56 11.92
N THR A 582 -8.04 -27.75 12.52
CA THR A 582 -8.73 -28.95 12.05
C THR A 582 -10.21 -28.90 12.44
N PHE A 583 -11.09 -29.28 11.53
CA PHE A 583 -12.53 -29.43 11.77
C PHE A 583 -13.02 -30.79 11.27
N CYS A 584 -13.92 -31.44 11.99
CA CYS A 584 -14.36 -32.80 11.67
C CYS A 584 -15.85 -32.87 11.32
N ILE A 585 -16.17 -33.75 10.38
CA ILE A 585 -17.53 -34.03 9.95
C ILE A 585 -17.91 -35.43 10.41
N LEU A 586 -18.93 -35.50 11.25
CA LEU A 586 -19.53 -36.72 11.77
C LEU A 586 -20.73 -37.11 10.89
N LEU A 587 -20.65 -38.24 10.20
CA LEU A 587 -21.81 -38.84 9.54
C LEU A 587 -22.48 -39.82 10.50
N ASN A 588 -23.44 -39.32 11.28
CA ASN A 588 -24.23 -40.19 12.15
C ASN A 588 -25.23 -40.99 11.32
N THR A 589 -24.96 -42.27 11.05
CA THR A 589 -26.04 -43.25 10.89
C THR A 589 -26.48 -43.68 12.27
N ALA A 590 -27.68 -43.28 12.68
CA ALA A 590 -28.29 -43.74 13.93
C ALA A 590 -28.43 -45.27 13.90
N LYS A 591 -27.62 -45.96 14.70
CA LYS A 591 -27.92 -47.32 15.17
C LYS A 591 -28.37 -47.22 16.61
N ASN A 592 -29.42 -47.97 16.96
CA ASN A 592 -29.99 -48.06 18.30
C ASN A 592 -28.90 -48.53 19.29
N PHE A 593 -28.72 -47.80 20.39
CA PHE A 593 -27.77 -48.17 21.44
C PHE A 593 -28.50 -48.68 22.68
N ASP A 594 -28.07 -49.85 23.13
CA ASP A 594 -28.48 -50.47 24.39
C ASP A 594 -27.82 -49.74 25.57
N ILE A 595 -28.59 -49.41 26.60
CA ILE A 595 -28.12 -48.68 27.78
C ILE A 595 -27.77 -49.70 28.87
N SER A 596 -26.48 -49.97 29.07
CA SER A 596 -25.98 -50.65 30.28
C SER A 596 -25.19 -49.68 31.16
N LYS A 597 -25.17 -49.91 32.48
CA LYS A 597 -24.92 -48.87 33.49
C LYS A 597 -23.50 -48.79 34.09
N ASP A 598 -22.58 -49.74 33.84
CA ASP A 598 -21.38 -49.84 34.69
C ASP A 598 -20.08 -50.23 33.96
N GLU A 599 -19.37 -49.28 33.36
CA GLU A 599 -17.94 -49.47 32.94
C GLU A 599 -17.00 -48.28 33.19
N PHE A 600 -17.48 -47.13 33.68
CA PHE A 600 -16.59 -45.97 33.95
C PHE A 600 -17.00 -45.16 35.17
N ASN A 601 -16.01 -44.54 35.81
CA ASN A 601 -16.18 -43.65 36.95
C ASN A 601 -15.78 -42.23 36.59
N VAL A 602 -16.60 -41.26 37.02
CA VAL A 602 -16.33 -39.83 36.90
C VAL A 602 -16.41 -39.20 38.28
N PHE A 603 -15.35 -38.51 38.69
CA PHE A 603 -15.28 -37.85 40.00
C PHE A 603 -14.36 -36.62 39.96
N PRO A 604 -14.60 -35.59 40.79
CA PRO A 604 -15.81 -35.42 41.59
C PRO A 604 -17.03 -35.19 40.68
N ASN A 605 -18.22 -35.52 41.16
CA ASN A 605 -19.48 -35.19 40.52
C ASN A 605 -20.53 -34.96 41.63
N PRO A 606 -20.88 -33.72 41.99
CA PRO A 606 -20.61 -32.47 41.25
C PRO A 606 -19.13 -32.06 41.14
N PHE A 607 -18.79 -31.26 40.13
CA PHE A 607 -17.43 -30.80 39.82
C PHE A 607 -17.32 -29.28 39.65
N CYS A 608 -16.13 -28.71 39.87
CA CYS A 608 -15.88 -27.27 39.74
C CYS A 608 -14.96 -26.96 38.55
N GLU A 609 -13.66 -27.20 38.68
CA GLU A 609 -12.66 -26.82 37.67
C GLU A 609 -12.24 -27.98 36.76
N LYS A 610 -12.45 -29.23 37.22
CA LYS A 610 -12.03 -30.44 36.51
C LYS A 610 -12.84 -31.67 36.90
N ILE A 611 -12.84 -32.66 36.02
CA ILE A 611 -13.32 -34.02 36.26
C ILE A 611 -12.21 -35.04 35.98
N LEU A 612 -12.17 -36.12 36.74
CA LEU A 612 -11.34 -37.30 36.53
C LEU A 612 -12.20 -38.42 36.00
N ILE A 613 -11.72 -39.10 34.96
CA ILE A 613 -12.40 -40.23 34.33
C ILE A 613 -11.53 -41.47 34.41
N ASN A 614 -12.03 -42.49 35.09
CA ASN A 614 -11.43 -43.82 35.13
C ASN A 614 -12.23 -44.74 34.19
N THR A 615 -11.53 -45.38 33.26
CA THR A 615 -12.07 -46.31 32.27
C THR A 615 -11.20 -47.57 32.21
N SER A 616 -11.82 -48.72 31.98
CA SER A 616 -11.13 -50.00 31.76
C SER A 616 -10.51 -50.12 30.37
N GLU A 617 -10.98 -49.34 29.40
CA GLU A 617 -10.52 -49.34 28.02
C GLU A 617 -10.20 -47.94 27.51
N THR A 618 -9.24 -47.82 26.58
CA THR A 618 -8.92 -46.56 25.91
C THR A 618 -10.06 -46.22 24.95
N THR A 619 -10.68 -45.06 25.14
CA THR A 619 -11.97 -44.73 24.50
C THR A 619 -12.15 -43.21 24.39
N GLN A 620 -13.27 -42.76 23.85
CA GLN A 620 -13.56 -41.34 23.63
C GLN A 620 -14.62 -40.86 24.62
N VAL A 621 -14.39 -39.70 25.22
CA VAL A 621 -15.35 -38.98 26.06
C VAL A 621 -15.90 -37.79 25.29
N THR A 622 -17.22 -37.70 25.25
CA THR A 622 -17.97 -36.56 24.70
C THR A 622 -18.86 -35.98 25.77
N ILE A 623 -18.79 -34.67 26.00
CA ILE A 623 -19.72 -33.96 26.89
C ILE A 623 -20.70 -33.18 26.03
N PHE A 624 -21.99 -33.30 26.36
CA PHE A 624 -23.09 -32.57 25.76
C PHE A 624 -23.69 -31.61 26.78
N ASP A 625 -24.12 -30.44 26.33
CA ASP A 625 -24.98 -29.57 27.12
C ASP A 625 -26.44 -30.06 27.14
N ASN A 626 -27.30 -29.36 27.88
CA ASN A 626 -28.71 -29.69 28.03
C ASN A 626 -29.54 -29.55 26.73
N THR A 627 -28.97 -29.00 25.65
CA THR A 627 -29.59 -28.94 24.32
C THR A 627 -29.15 -30.09 23.41
N GLY A 628 -28.24 -30.95 23.89
CA GLY A 628 -27.65 -32.04 23.12
C GLY A 628 -26.50 -31.59 22.22
N LYS A 629 -25.98 -30.37 22.38
CA LYS A 629 -24.81 -29.88 21.64
C LYS A 629 -23.53 -30.42 22.28
N ILE A 630 -22.61 -30.93 21.46
CA ILE A 630 -21.27 -31.33 21.92
C ILE A 630 -20.49 -30.08 22.32
N ILE A 631 -20.01 -30.06 23.56
CA ILE A 631 -19.20 -28.96 24.11
C ILE A 631 -17.75 -29.38 24.38
N LEU A 632 -17.50 -30.68 24.53
CA LEU A 632 -16.15 -31.22 24.73
C LEU A 632 -16.06 -32.62 24.12
N TYR A 633 -14.93 -32.92 23.49
CA TYR A 633 -14.60 -34.23 22.96
C TYR A 633 -13.12 -34.52 23.21
N LYS A 634 -12.79 -35.63 23.88
CA LYS A 634 -11.41 -35.98 24.28
C LYS A 634 -11.21 -37.49 24.33
N GLN A 635 -10.04 -37.96 23.91
CA GLN A 635 -9.64 -39.35 24.14
C GLN A 635 -9.16 -39.56 25.58
N VAL A 636 -9.54 -40.68 26.17
CA VAL A 636 -9.15 -41.10 27.52
C VAL A 636 -8.53 -42.51 27.45
N PHE A 637 -7.52 -42.75 28.28
CA PHE A 637 -6.72 -43.99 28.25
C PHE A 637 -7.11 -44.93 29.40
N ALA A 638 -7.01 -46.24 29.15
CA ALA A 638 -7.23 -47.28 30.16
C ALA A 638 -6.23 -47.20 31.32
N GLY A 639 -6.68 -47.52 32.53
CA GLY A 639 -5.81 -47.82 33.67
C GLY A 639 -5.27 -46.62 34.47
N GLU A 640 -5.46 -45.38 34.02
CA GLU A 640 -5.05 -44.16 34.73
C GLU A 640 -6.20 -43.13 34.81
N PRO A 641 -6.29 -42.29 35.86
CA PRO A 641 -7.28 -41.23 35.94
C PRO A 641 -7.04 -40.15 34.88
N ASN A 642 -7.99 -40.00 33.96
CA ASN A 642 -7.91 -39.02 32.88
C ASN A 642 -8.47 -37.68 33.35
N GLU A 643 -7.59 -36.68 33.50
CA GLU A 643 -8.01 -35.33 33.90
C GLU A 643 -8.56 -34.53 32.71
N ILE A 644 -9.75 -33.95 32.89
CA ILE A 644 -10.40 -33.06 31.94
C ILE A 644 -10.67 -31.73 32.64
N SER A 645 -10.03 -30.65 32.16
CA SER A 645 -10.34 -29.30 32.57
C SER A 645 -11.74 -28.91 32.08
N THR A 646 -12.52 -28.32 32.98
CA THR A 646 -13.89 -27.90 32.73
C THR A 646 -14.07 -26.40 32.95
N LEU A 647 -13.00 -25.62 33.05
CA LEU A 647 -13.02 -24.17 33.31
C LEU A 647 -13.92 -23.39 32.34
N SER A 648 -14.02 -23.84 31.08
CA SER A 648 -14.86 -23.23 30.04
C SER A 648 -16.35 -23.55 30.15
N LEU A 649 -16.74 -24.55 30.95
CA LEU A 649 -18.13 -24.95 31.15
C LEU A 649 -18.83 -23.98 32.11
N LYS A 650 -20.12 -23.69 31.87
CA LYS A 650 -20.95 -22.91 32.80
C LYS A 650 -21.52 -23.82 33.90
N LYS A 651 -22.00 -23.25 35.00
CA LYS A 651 -22.79 -24.00 35.99
C LYS A 651 -23.99 -24.67 35.30
N GLY A 652 -24.21 -25.95 35.52
CA GLY A 652 -25.29 -26.67 34.84
C GLY A 652 -25.14 -28.20 34.81
N ILE A 653 -26.13 -28.84 34.17
CA ILE A 653 -26.19 -30.29 33.96
C ILE A 653 -25.64 -30.60 32.58
N TYR A 654 -24.78 -31.62 32.51
CA TYR A 654 -24.18 -32.10 31.29
C TYR A 654 -24.37 -33.61 31.16
N LEU A 655 -24.48 -34.09 29.93
CA LEU A 655 -24.44 -35.52 29.62
C LEU A 655 -23.02 -35.86 29.18
N LEU A 656 -22.34 -36.72 29.92
CA LEU A 656 -21.05 -37.27 29.53
C LEU A 656 -21.27 -38.65 28.93
N LYS A 657 -20.84 -38.84 27.69
CA LYS A 657 -20.83 -40.11 26.97
C LYS A 657 -19.39 -40.62 26.86
N ILE A 658 -19.17 -41.90 27.11
CA ILE A 658 -17.90 -42.58 26.86
C ILE A 658 -18.15 -43.81 26.00
N GLY A 659 -17.33 -44.07 24.99
CA GLY A 659 -17.55 -45.22 24.12
C GLY A 659 -16.88 -45.12 22.76
N ASN A 660 -16.98 -46.19 21.99
CA ASN A 660 -16.57 -46.30 20.60
C ASN A 660 -17.79 -46.55 19.70
N ASP A 661 -17.54 -46.89 18.44
CA ASP A 661 -18.59 -47.15 17.44
C ASP A 661 -19.46 -48.38 17.79
N ASP A 662 -18.98 -49.27 18.66
CA ASP A 662 -19.63 -50.55 19.02
C ASP A 662 -20.36 -50.50 20.36
N LYS A 663 -19.84 -49.76 21.35
CA LYS A 663 -20.44 -49.63 22.70
C LYS A 663 -20.28 -48.23 23.23
N SER A 664 -21.33 -47.72 23.87
CA SER A 664 -21.26 -46.43 24.57
C SER A 664 -22.07 -46.38 25.85
N TYR A 665 -21.48 -45.76 26.86
CA TYR A 665 -22.04 -45.51 28.17
C TYR A 665 -22.28 -44.02 28.35
N SER A 666 -23.22 -43.64 29.22
CA SER A 666 -23.47 -42.22 29.50
C SER A 666 -23.81 -41.99 30.96
N ARG A 667 -23.38 -40.85 31.50
CA ARG A 667 -23.62 -40.42 32.87
C ARG A 667 -23.91 -38.91 32.91
N LEU A 668 -24.85 -38.51 33.74
CA LEU A 668 -25.08 -37.10 34.03
C LEU A 668 -24.00 -36.58 34.98
N ILE A 669 -23.43 -35.42 34.65
CA ILE A 669 -22.46 -34.74 35.49
C ILE A 669 -22.91 -33.30 35.77
N PHE A 670 -22.59 -32.80 36.95
CA PHE A 670 -23.11 -31.54 37.48
C PHE A 670 -21.95 -30.58 37.72
N LYS A 671 -21.95 -29.44 37.04
CA LYS A 671 -21.01 -28.35 37.32
C LYS A 671 -21.59 -27.40 38.36
N GLU A 672 -20.86 -27.18 39.45
CA GLU A 672 -21.22 -26.20 40.49
C GLU A 672 -20.94 -24.74 40.10
#